data_AF-A0AAD5ID52-F1
#
_entry.id   AF-A0AAD5ID52-F1
#
_cell.length_a   1.000
_cell.length_b   1.000
_cell.length_c   1.000
_cell.angle_alpha   90.00
_cell.angle_beta   90.00
_cell.angle_gamma   90.00
#
_symmetry.space_group_name_H-M   'P 1'
#
loop_
_entity.id
_entity.type
_entity.pdbx_description
1 polymer ?
#
loop_
_entity_poly.entity_id
_entity_poly.type
_entity_poly.pdbx_seq_one_letter_code
_entity_poly.pdbx_strand_id
1 'polypeptide(L)'
;MGCVCTKRRKQTPGYEEPTVLAAETPFTVSEVEALYELFKKLSSSIIDDGLIHKEEFQLALFRNRNKRNLFADRIFDLFDVKRNGVIEFGEFVRSLGIFHPNASVEEKIAFAFRLYDLRQTGFIEREELKEMVLALLHESDLILSDDVIETIVDKTFTDADTNGDGRIDIEEWNEFVSKNPSLIKNMTLPYLKDITLAFPSFVESKSKTFIWWAVDLDPLDCFQKSFIKHLIFGVQSPLPGYIAPTSICFSPDDTLITYLLSPDHSLSRKVFAFDLKTCKQELLFSPPDGGLDESNISPEEKLRRERLRERGLGVTRYEWVKTISKKKTIMVPLPVGIYFQDLFGSKPELKLINSSSSPVIDPHLSPDGSMLAFVRDYELHVLNLLTNEQKQLTHGTKGNVVTHGLAEYIAQEEMDRKTGYWWSLDGKFIAFTEVDSSEIPLFRIMHQGKSSVGSDAQEDHAYPFAGASNVKVRLGVVSTDGGPIIWMDLLCGGTDQLYEEEYLARVNWMHGNILTAQVLNRSHSKLKVLKFDIKTGERKIVLVEELDTWVNLHDCFTPLDKGVTIYSGGFIWASERTGFRHLYLYDINGVCLGPITQGDWMVEQIAGVNEAEGLVYLTGTLDGPLESHLYCAKLYPDGNHTLKITQAKGKHVVVLDHNMKNFVDFHDSLDSPPRILLCSLDNGSVLMPLYEQPLTVPRLKKLHLEPPELVQIQANDGTVLYGALYMPDETRFGPPPYKTMVSVYGGPSVQLVCDSWINTVDMRAQYLRSKGILVWKLDNRGTARRGLRFEGALKHNCGRIDAEDQLTGAEWLIKKGLAKFGHIGLYGWSYGGYLSAMTLARFPDVFQCAVSGAPVTSWDGYDTFYTEKYMGLPSEDPVGYESSSVMHHVHRMKGKLLLVHGMIDENVHFRHTARLINALVAARKPYEILIFPDERHMPRRHRDRIYMEEKIWEYIERSL
;
A
#
# COMPACT_ATOMS: atom_id res chain seq x y z
N MET A 1 -80.48 11.34 -5.56
CA MET A 1 -80.25 11.63 -6.99
C MET A 1 -78.81 12.02 -7.15
N GLY A 2 -78.06 11.23 -7.94
CA GLY A 2 -76.62 11.42 -8.11
C GLY A 2 -76.27 12.65 -8.94
N CYS A 3 -75.05 13.12 -8.77
CA CYS A 3 -74.33 13.80 -9.82
C CYS A 3 -72.86 13.40 -9.72
N VAL A 4 -72.45 12.52 -10.63
CA VAL A 4 -71.06 12.14 -10.87
C VAL A 4 -70.36 13.38 -11.43
N CYS A 5 -69.57 14.06 -10.61
CA CYS A 5 -68.54 14.97 -11.12
C CYS A 5 -67.31 14.12 -11.48
N THR A 6 -67.21 13.75 -12.75
CA THR A 6 -65.97 13.31 -13.38
C THR A 6 -64.89 14.36 -13.10
N LYS A 7 -63.94 14.05 -12.21
CA LYS A 7 -62.67 14.79 -12.15
C LYS A 7 -61.99 14.60 -13.50
N ARG A 8 -62.02 15.63 -14.36
CA ARG A 8 -61.06 15.75 -15.45
C ARG A 8 -59.67 15.65 -14.82
N ARG A 9 -58.93 14.56 -15.06
CA ARG A 9 -57.48 14.54 -14.83
C ARG A 9 -56.94 15.75 -15.59
N LYS A 10 -56.29 16.70 -14.90
CA LYS A 10 -55.43 17.67 -15.57
C LYS A 10 -54.41 16.83 -16.33
N GLN A 11 -54.50 16.79 -17.66
CA GLN A 11 -53.41 16.27 -18.47
C GLN A 11 -52.24 17.23 -18.27
N THR A 12 -51.15 16.69 -17.75
CA THR A 12 -49.83 17.34 -17.74
C THR A 12 -49.47 17.70 -19.19
N PRO A 13 -48.89 18.88 -19.45
CA PRO A 13 -48.36 19.21 -20.79
C PRO A 13 -47.41 18.09 -21.26
N GLY A 14 -47.54 17.64 -22.51
CA GLY A 14 -46.66 16.60 -23.08
C GLY A 14 -46.94 15.16 -22.61
N TYR A 15 -48.06 14.89 -21.92
CA TYR A 15 -48.45 13.52 -21.55
C TYR A 15 -49.00 12.75 -22.76
N GLU A 16 -48.29 11.69 -23.15
CA GLU A 16 -48.71 10.72 -24.16
C GLU A 16 -49.15 9.40 -23.51
N GLU A 17 -50.15 8.72 -24.10
CA GLU A 17 -50.67 7.48 -23.55
C GLU A 17 -49.60 6.36 -23.57
N PRO A 18 -49.35 5.65 -22.45
CA PRO A 18 -48.32 4.62 -22.36
C PRO A 18 -48.41 3.51 -23.42
N THR A 19 -49.61 3.22 -23.91
CA THR A 19 -49.84 2.23 -24.99
C THR A 19 -49.30 2.67 -26.34
N VAL A 20 -49.27 3.97 -26.62
CA VAL A 20 -48.69 4.54 -27.84
C VAL A 20 -47.17 4.48 -27.77
N LEU A 21 -46.59 4.93 -26.65
CA LEU A 21 -45.14 4.93 -26.46
C LEU A 21 -44.54 3.50 -26.40
N ALA A 22 -45.25 2.54 -25.83
CA ALA A 22 -44.83 1.13 -25.83
C ALA A 22 -44.92 0.47 -27.22
N ALA A 23 -45.74 1.00 -28.13
CA ALA A 23 -45.78 0.51 -29.52
C ALA A 23 -44.64 1.07 -30.38
N GLU A 24 -44.08 2.22 -29.99
CA GLU A 24 -43.02 2.94 -30.71
C GLU A 24 -41.63 2.72 -30.12
N THR A 25 -41.52 2.05 -28.96
CA THR A 25 -40.24 1.84 -28.26
C THR A 25 -40.07 0.39 -27.83
N PRO A 26 -38.85 -0.03 -27.45
CA PRO A 26 -38.62 -1.39 -26.96
C PRO A 26 -39.23 -1.70 -25.57
N PHE A 27 -39.92 -0.74 -24.94
CA PHE A 27 -40.50 -0.86 -23.60
C PHE A 27 -41.92 -1.43 -23.63
N THR A 28 -42.26 -2.24 -22.63
CA THR A 28 -43.65 -2.67 -22.39
C THR A 28 -44.47 -1.56 -21.75
N VAL A 29 -45.80 -1.64 -21.85
CA VAL A 29 -46.72 -0.66 -21.23
C VAL A 29 -46.43 -0.46 -19.74
N SER A 30 -46.16 -1.53 -19.00
CA SER A 30 -45.79 -1.47 -17.58
C SER A 30 -44.46 -0.73 -17.32
N GLU A 31 -43.50 -0.85 -18.23
CA GLU A 31 -42.19 -0.18 -18.11
C GLU A 31 -42.30 1.31 -18.45
N VAL A 32 -43.14 1.66 -19.43
CA VAL A 32 -43.46 3.07 -19.74
C VAL A 32 -44.17 3.74 -18.56
N GLU A 33 -45.09 3.06 -17.90
CA GLU A 33 -45.73 3.56 -16.67
C GLU A 33 -44.72 3.76 -15.54
N ALA A 34 -43.73 2.87 -15.40
CA ALA A 34 -42.67 3.01 -14.42
C ALA A 34 -41.72 4.19 -14.75
N LEU A 35 -41.38 4.36 -16.04
CA LEU A 35 -40.63 5.52 -16.54
C LEU A 35 -41.36 6.84 -16.30
N TYR A 36 -42.70 6.85 -16.30
CA TYR A 36 -43.48 8.05 -15.99
C TYR A 36 -43.29 8.52 -14.55
N GLU A 37 -43.15 7.59 -13.59
CA GLU A 37 -42.85 7.93 -12.20
C GLU A 37 -41.43 8.47 -12.02
N LEU A 38 -40.46 7.99 -12.81
CA LEU A 38 -39.12 8.58 -12.87
C LEU A 38 -39.18 9.99 -13.47
N PHE A 39 -39.86 10.15 -14.61
CA PHE A 39 -40.02 11.43 -15.29
C PHE A 39 -40.59 12.50 -14.36
N LYS A 40 -41.68 12.21 -13.63
CA LYS A 40 -42.27 13.16 -12.66
C LYS A 40 -41.29 13.63 -11.59
N LYS A 41 -40.41 12.75 -11.10
CA LYS A 41 -39.42 13.12 -10.09
C LYS A 41 -38.36 14.05 -10.67
N LEU A 42 -37.97 13.82 -11.92
CA LEU A 42 -37.02 14.67 -12.62
C LEU A 42 -37.61 16.04 -12.95
N SER A 43 -38.83 16.08 -13.52
CA SER A 43 -39.55 17.29 -13.94
C SER A 43 -40.21 18.11 -12.82
N SER A 44 -39.82 17.85 -11.58
CA SER A 44 -40.23 18.63 -10.39
C SER A 44 -39.05 18.89 -9.43
N SER A 45 -37.82 18.61 -9.88
CA SER A 45 -36.61 18.70 -9.05
C SER A 45 -36.14 20.14 -8.82
N ILE A 46 -36.44 21.04 -9.75
CA ILE A 46 -36.14 22.48 -9.66
C ILE A 46 -37.39 23.30 -9.98
N ILE A 47 -38.12 22.96 -11.04
CA ILE A 47 -39.32 23.65 -11.51
C ILE A 47 -40.45 22.62 -11.59
N ASP A 48 -41.53 22.83 -10.84
CA ASP A 48 -42.69 21.91 -10.83
C ASP A 48 -43.72 22.29 -11.90
N ASP A 49 -43.34 22.18 -13.17
CA ASP A 49 -44.21 22.42 -14.34
C ASP A 49 -44.51 21.16 -15.16
N GLY A 50 -43.88 20.03 -14.80
CA GLY A 50 -44.08 18.74 -15.45
C GLY A 50 -43.25 18.55 -16.73
N LEU A 51 -42.25 19.40 -16.97
CA LEU A 51 -41.28 19.31 -18.06
C LEU A 51 -39.86 19.16 -17.47
N ILE A 52 -38.95 18.48 -18.15
CA ILE A 52 -37.55 18.40 -17.68
C ILE A 52 -36.75 19.54 -18.31
N HIS A 53 -36.31 20.49 -17.49
CA HIS A 53 -35.43 21.58 -17.91
C HIS A 53 -33.97 21.13 -17.94
N LYS A 54 -33.12 21.87 -18.68
CA LYS A 54 -31.69 21.53 -18.83
C LYS A 54 -30.96 21.45 -17.48
N GLU A 55 -31.29 22.33 -16.54
CA GLU A 55 -30.71 22.35 -15.20
C GLU A 55 -31.17 21.15 -14.36
N GLU A 56 -32.40 20.67 -14.54
CA GLU A 56 -32.93 19.48 -13.87
C GLU A 56 -32.28 18.22 -14.42
N PHE A 57 -32.08 18.17 -15.73
CA PHE A 57 -31.36 17.10 -16.40
C PHE A 57 -29.90 17.03 -15.92
N GLN A 58 -29.17 18.15 -15.92
CA GLN A 58 -27.80 18.21 -15.39
C GLN A 58 -27.74 17.88 -13.89
N LEU A 59 -28.70 18.33 -13.08
CA LEU A 59 -28.77 18.00 -11.66
C LEU A 59 -28.95 16.50 -11.43
N ALA A 60 -29.80 15.86 -12.24
CA ALA A 60 -30.01 14.42 -12.21
C ALA A 60 -28.73 13.64 -12.57
N LEU A 61 -27.93 14.17 -13.50
CA LEU A 61 -26.67 13.57 -13.93
C LEU A 61 -25.50 13.81 -12.94
N PHE A 62 -25.31 15.03 -12.44
CA PHE A 62 -24.06 15.43 -11.74
C PHE A 62 -24.22 15.90 -10.30
N ARG A 63 -25.44 16.05 -9.77
CA ARG A 63 -25.72 16.59 -8.42
C ARG A 63 -25.16 18.00 -8.15
N ASN A 64 -24.68 18.71 -9.17
CA ASN A 64 -24.13 20.05 -9.09
C ASN A 64 -24.74 20.90 -10.19
N ARG A 65 -25.50 21.93 -9.81
CA ARG A 65 -26.23 22.82 -10.73
C ARG A 65 -25.32 23.72 -11.57
N ASN A 66 -24.03 23.82 -11.24
CA ASN A 66 -23.10 24.78 -11.84
C ASN A 66 -21.95 24.14 -12.64
N LYS A 67 -21.91 22.80 -12.80
CA LYS A 67 -20.86 22.13 -13.57
C LYS A 67 -21.29 22.02 -15.03
N ARG A 68 -20.72 22.85 -15.91
CA ARG A 68 -20.88 22.71 -17.37
C ARG A 68 -20.25 21.39 -17.82
N ASN A 69 -20.99 20.56 -18.55
CA ASN A 69 -20.54 19.30 -19.10
C ASN A 69 -21.01 19.21 -20.55
N LEU A 70 -20.06 19.08 -21.49
CA LEU A 70 -20.36 19.07 -22.92
C LEU A 70 -21.28 17.90 -23.29
N PHE A 71 -21.02 16.71 -22.77
CA PHE A 71 -21.79 15.51 -23.08
C PHE A 71 -23.24 15.58 -22.58
N ALA A 72 -23.46 16.08 -21.37
CA ALA A 72 -24.81 16.23 -20.83
C ALA A 72 -25.63 17.26 -21.60
N ASP A 73 -25.00 18.34 -22.03
CA ASP A 73 -25.63 19.33 -22.89
C ASP A 73 -26.04 18.71 -24.23
N ARG A 74 -25.16 17.90 -24.82
CA ARG A 74 -25.45 17.20 -26.08
C ARG A 74 -26.55 16.15 -25.94
N ILE A 75 -26.53 15.36 -24.86
CA ILE A 75 -27.58 14.37 -24.63
C ILE A 75 -28.92 15.07 -24.39
N PHE A 76 -28.94 16.20 -23.66
CA PHE A 76 -30.15 16.99 -23.48
C PHE A 76 -30.70 17.47 -24.82
N ASP A 77 -29.87 18.07 -25.67
CA ASP A 77 -30.28 18.57 -26.99
C ASP A 77 -30.76 17.44 -27.93
N LEU A 78 -30.24 16.22 -27.77
CA LEU A 78 -30.69 15.04 -28.51
C LEU A 78 -32.00 14.46 -27.98
N PHE A 79 -32.30 14.68 -26.70
CA PHE A 79 -33.55 14.27 -26.08
C PHE A 79 -34.66 15.29 -26.32
N ASP A 80 -34.36 16.58 -26.41
CA ASP A 80 -35.30 17.65 -26.81
C ASP A 80 -35.46 17.67 -28.35
N VAL A 81 -36.23 16.69 -28.85
CA VAL A 81 -36.48 16.50 -30.28
C VAL A 81 -37.18 17.71 -30.89
N LYS A 82 -38.08 18.36 -30.13
CA LYS A 82 -38.82 19.56 -30.55
C LYS A 82 -38.00 20.84 -30.50
N ARG A 83 -36.83 20.84 -29.85
CA ARG A 83 -35.93 21.98 -29.66
C ARG A 83 -36.60 23.18 -29.00
N ASN A 84 -37.48 22.91 -28.03
CA ASN A 84 -38.22 23.94 -27.31
C ASN A 84 -37.56 24.29 -25.96
N GLY A 85 -36.41 23.70 -25.65
CA GLY A 85 -35.61 23.93 -24.45
C GLY A 85 -35.99 23.04 -23.26
N VAL A 86 -36.89 22.07 -23.45
CA VAL A 86 -37.39 21.18 -22.41
C VAL A 86 -37.60 19.77 -22.97
N ILE A 87 -37.50 18.74 -22.13
CA ILE A 87 -37.79 17.37 -22.54
C ILE A 87 -39.20 16.99 -22.04
N GLU A 88 -40.10 16.70 -22.97
CA GLU A 88 -41.43 16.17 -22.68
C GLU A 88 -41.40 14.65 -22.40
N PHE A 89 -42.45 14.11 -21.77
CA PHE A 89 -42.47 12.69 -21.40
C PHE A 89 -42.32 11.74 -22.59
N GLY A 90 -42.99 12.03 -23.71
CA GLY A 90 -42.87 11.22 -24.93
C GLY A 90 -41.46 11.26 -25.54
N GLU A 91 -40.77 12.40 -25.46
CA GLU A 91 -39.39 12.56 -25.93
C GLU A 91 -38.40 11.81 -25.05
N PHE A 92 -38.61 11.87 -23.72
CA PHE A 92 -37.83 11.14 -22.73
C PHE A 92 -37.88 9.62 -22.97
N VAL A 93 -39.08 9.05 -23.16
CA VAL A 93 -39.25 7.60 -23.35
C VAL A 93 -38.67 7.14 -24.68
N ARG A 94 -38.92 7.85 -25.78
CA ARG A 94 -38.37 7.50 -27.11
C ARG A 94 -36.85 7.56 -27.13
N SER A 95 -36.28 8.61 -26.56
CA SER A 95 -34.82 8.78 -26.51
C SER A 95 -34.13 7.75 -25.60
N LEU A 96 -34.72 7.42 -24.45
CA LEU A 96 -34.27 6.31 -23.61
C LEU A 96 -34.41 4.94 -24.28
N GLY A 97 -35.40 4.79 -25.15
CA GLY A 97 -35.64 3.56 -25.91
C GLY A 97 -34.42 3.13 -26.74
N ILE A 98 -33.66 4.10 -27.27
CA ILE A 98 -32.44 3.85 -28.06
C ILE A 98 -31.35 3.17 -27.21
N PHE A 99 -31.30 3.47 -25.92
CA PHE A 99 -30.36 2.86 -24.99
C PHE A 99 -30.77 1.47 -24.51
N HIS A 100 -31.97 1.00 -24.89
CA HIS A 100 -32.47 -0.30 -24.46
C HIS A 100 -31.63 -1.44 -25.06
N PRO A 101 -31.37 -2.55 -24.33
CA PRO A 101 -30.65 -3.70 -24.86
C PRO A 101 -31.26 -4.31 -26.13
N ASN A 102 -32.57 -4.22 -26.29
CA ASN A 102 -33.30 -4.71 -27.48
C ASN A 102 -33.45 -3.67 -28.61
N ALA A 103 -32.97 -2.43 -28.44
CA ALA A 103 -32.93 -1.46 -29.54
C ALA A 103 -31.90 -1.89 -30.59
N SER A 104 -32.19 -1.54 -31.85
CA SER A 104 -31.35 -1.93 -32.97
C SER A 104 -29.95 -1.29 -32.87
N VAL A 105 -28.95 -1.97 -33.43
CA VAL A 105 -27.58 -1.44 -33.43
C VAL A 105 -27.49 -0.22 -34.34
N GLU A 106 -28.27 -0.21 -35.41
CA GLU A 106 -28.38 0.88 -36.39
C GLU A 106 -28.87 2.18 -35.75
N GLU A 107 -29.91 2.11 -34.90
CA GLU A 107 -30.40 3.28 -34.14
C GLU A 107 -29.35 3.82 -33.16
N LYS A 108 -28.57 2.93 -32.54
CA LYS A 108 -27.49 3.30 -31.61
C LYS A 108 -26.33 3.96 -32.34
N ILE A 109 -25.95 3.45 -33.50
CA ILE A 109 -24.89 4.04 -34.34
C ILE A 109 -25.32 5.44 -34.81
N ALA A 110 -26.55 5.58 -35.30
CA ALA A 110 -27.08 6.86 -35.76
C ALA A 110 -27.21 7.89 -34.63
N PHE A 111 -27.60 7.46 -33.42
CA PHE A 111 -27.65 8.35 -32.27
C PHE A 111 -26.24 8.76 -31.82
N ALA A 112 -25.29 7.82 -31.79
CA ALA A 112 -23.89 8.12 -31.47
C ALA A 112 -23.28 9.10 -32.49
N PHE A 113 -23.56 8.95 -33.78
CA PHE A 113 -23.12 9.91 -34.80
C PHE A 113 -23.58 11.34 -34.49
N ARG A 114 -24.87 11.52 -34.18
CA ARG A 114 -25.43 12.84 -33.81
C ARG A 114 -24.85 13.39 -32.50
N LEU A 115 -24.38 12.53 -31.60
CA LEU A 115 -23.68 12.96 -30.38
C LEU A 115 -22.35 13.63 -30.73
N TYR A 116 -21.62 13.09 -31.71
CA TYR A 116 -20.31 13.59 -32.16
C TYR A 116 -20.38 14.73 -33.19
N ASP A 117 -21.45 14.84 -33.99
CA ASP A 117 -21.71 15.98 -34.89
C ASP A 117 -22.20 17.21 -34.10
N LEU A 118 -21.27 17.86 -33.39
CA LEU A 118 -21.53 18.97 -32.48
C LEU A 118 -22.25 20.15 -33.16
N ARG A 119 -21.93 20.43 -34.41
CA ARG A 119 -22.44 21.53 -35.22
C ARG A 119 -23.68 21.16 -36.03
N GLN A 120 -24.11 19.89 -36.00
CA GLN A 120 -25.28 19.36 -36.71
C GLN A 120 -25.20 19.58 -38.22
N THR A 121 -24.00 19.41 -38.77
CA THR A 121 -23.73 19.63 -40.19
C THR A 121 -24.03 18.40 -41.05
N GLY A 122 -24.31 17.26 -40.40
CA GLY A 122 -24.40 15.95 -41.06
C GLY A 122 -23.05 15.27 -41.23
N PHE A 123 -21.98 15.83 -40.67
CA PHE A 123 -20.60 15.33 -40.73
C PHE A 123 -19.94 15.50 -39.37
N ILE A 124 -18.96 14.65 -39.03
CA ILE A 124 -18.07 14.87 -37.89
C ILE A 124 -16.75 15.46 -38.43
N GLU A 125 -16.50 16.72 -38.11
CA GLU A 125 -15.29 17.45 -38.50
C GLU A 125 -14.17 17.26 -37.45
N ARG A 126 -12.92 17.45 -37.87
CA ARG A 126 -11.72 17.19 -37.05
C ARG A 126 -11.72 17.98 -35.74
N GLU A 127 -12.17 19.24 -35.80
CA GLU A 127 -12.27 20.10 -34.64
C GLU A 127 -13.33 19.61 -33.64
N GLU A 128 -14.43 18.99 -34.11
CA GLU A 128 -15.47 18.42 -33.23
C GLU A 128 -14.93 17.21 -32.50
N LEU A 129 -14.19 16.36 -33.20
CA LEU A 129 -13.49 15.23 -32.60
C LEU A 129 -12.49 15.70 -31.52
N LYS A 130 -11.72 16.76 -31.81
CA LYS A 130 -10.79 17.35 -30.84
C LYS A 130 -11.50 17.88 -29.60
N GLU A 131 -12.60 18.61 -29.77
CA GLU A 131 -13.40 19.12 -28.65
C GLU A 131 -13.95 17.99 -27.77
N MET A 132 -14.41 16.90 -28.38
CA MET A 132 -14.87 15.70 -27.67
C MET A 132 -13.74 15.03 -26.89
N VAL A 133 -12.55 14.89 -27.48
CA VAL A 133 -11.35 14.33 -26.81
C VAL A 133 -10.94 15.21 -25.62
N LEU A 134 -10.92 16.53 -25.79
CA LEU A 134 -10.58 17.48 -24.72
C LEU A 134 -11.59 17.43 -23.57
N ALA A 135 -12.89 17.36 -23.88
CA ALA A 135 -13.93 17.22 -22.88
C ALA A 135 -13.76 15.93 -22.04
N LEU A 136 -13.43 14.81 -22.68
CA LEU A 136 -13.20 13.52 -22.01
C LEU A 136 -11.95 13.53 -21.11
N LEU A 137 -10.85 14.12 -21.59
CA LEU A 137 -9.62 14.26 -20.82
C LEU A 137 -9.84 15.10 -19.56
N HIS A 138 -10.56 16.21 -19.70
CA HIS A 138 -10.93 17.07 -18.57
C HIS A 138 -11.85 16.37 -17.56
N GLU A 139 -12.76 15.50 -18.02
CA GLU A 139 -13.62 14.72 -17.12
C GLU A 139 -12.90 13.57 -16.41
N SER A 140 -11.84 13.04 -17.02
CA SER A 140 -11.03 11.95 -16.48
C SER A 140 -9.84 12.41 -15.63
N ASP A 141 -9.71 13.72 -15.38
CA ASP A 141 -8.56 14.37 -14.73
C ASP A 141 -7.20 14.02 -15.39
N LEU A 142 -7.23 13.67 -16.69
CA LEU A 142 -6.04 13.36 -17.48
C LEU A 142 -5.55 14.62 -18.18
N ILE A 143 -4.29 14.99 -17.94
CA ILE A 143 -3.65 16.13 -18.60
C ILE A 143 -2.61 15.58 -19.57
N LEU A 144 -2.88 15.68 -20.87
CA LEU A 144 -1.94 15.37 -21.95
C LEU A 144 -1.41 16.67 -22.55
N SER A 145 -0.22 16.63 -23.18
CA SER A 145 0.28 17.78 -23.94
C SER A 145 -0.51 17.96 -25.24
N ASP A 146 -0.60 19.21 -25.71
CA ASP A 146 -1.32 19.54 -26.97
C ASP A 146 -0.81 18.70 -28.15
N ASP A 147 0.50 18.46 -28.26
CA ASP A 147 1.07 17.63 -29.35
C ASP A 147 0.55 16.19 -29.34
N VAL A 148 0.33 15.61 -28.14
CA VAL A 148 -0.21 14.25 -28.00
C VAL A 148 -1.70 14.24 -28.36
N ILE A 149 -2.44 15.28 -27.97
CA ILE A 149 -3.85 15.43 -28.30
C ILE A 149 -4.04 15.57 -29.82
N GLU A 150 -3.25 16.42 -30.48
CA GLU A 150 -3.27 16.55 -31.94
C GLU A 150 -2.95 15.21 -32.62
N THR A 151 -1.95 14.49 -32.12
CA THR A 151 -1.59 13.17 -32.66
C THR A 151 -2.74 12.15 -32.53
N ILE A 152 -3.46 12.15 -31.40
CA ILE A 152 -4.62 11.27 -31.18
C ILE A 152 -5.75 11.61 -32.15
N VAL A 153 -6.05 12.91 -32.27
CA VAL A 153 -7.09 13.42 -33.17
C VAL A 153 -6.75 13.07 -34.62
N ASP A 154 -5.54 13.36 -35.09
CA ASP A 154 -5.13 13.11 -36.47
C ASP A 154 -5.20 11.64 -36.86
N LYS A 155 -4.74 10.74 -35.98
CA LYS A 155 -4.82 9.31 -36.23
C LYS A 155 -6.25 8.80 -36.26
N THR A 156 -7.06 9.22 -35.29
CA THR A 156 -8.47 8.84 -35.22
C THR A 156 -9.23 9.33 -36.44
N PHE A 157 -8.94 10.56 -36.87
CA PHE A 157 -9.55 11.16 -38.04
C PHE A 157 -9.14 10.43 -39.33
N THR A 158 -7.84 10.14 -39.50
CA THR A 158 -7.32 9.39 -40.66
C THR A 158 -7.90 7.98 -40.76
N ASP A 159 -8.15 7.32 -39.62
CA ASP A 159 -8.70 5.96 -39.58
C ASP A 159 -10.21 5.93 -39.87
N ALA A 160 -10.92 7.05 -39.65
CA ALA A 160 -12.36 7.16 -39.81
C ALA A 160 -12.77 7.83 -41.14
N ASP A 161 -12.04 8.84 -41.60
CA ASP A 161 -12.22 9.51 -42.91
C ASP A 161 -11.52 8.68 -44.00
N THR A 162 -12.24 7.70 -44.52
CA THR A 162 -11.70 6.73 -45.49
C THR A 162 -11.56 7.30 -46.89
N ASN A 163 -12.34 8.31 -47.23
CA ASN A 163 -12.35 8.95 -48.54
C ASN A 163 -11.38 10.15 -48.62
N GLY A 164 -10.92 10.66 -47.47
CA GLY A 164 -9.92 11.71 -47.32
C GLY A 164 -10.44 13.12 -47.63
N ASP A 165 -11.74 13.37 -47.48
CA ASP A 165 -12.37 14.67 -47.76
C ASP A 165 -12.30 15.66 -46.59
N GLY A 166 -11.74 15.23 -45.45
CA GLY A 166 -11.57 16.04 -44.25
C GLY A 166 -12.80 16.06 -43.34
N ARG A 167 -13.78 15.17 -43.56
CA ARG A 167 -15.02 15.04 -42.79
C ARG A 167 -15.38 13.56 -42.68
N ILE A 168 -16.06 13.17 -41.60
CA ILE A 168 -16.56 11.79 -41.45
C ILE A 168 -18.06 11.81 -41.70
N ASP A 169 -18.50 11.14 -42.76
CA ASP A 169 -19.93 10.96 -43.05
C ASP A 169 -20.55 9.77 -42.29
N ILE A 170 -21.86 9.57 -42.46
CA ILE A 170 -22.59 8.52 -41.74
C ILE A 170 -22.21 7.12 -42.22
N GLU A 171 -21.86 6.95 -43.49
CA GLU A 171 -21.39 5.69 -44.07
C GLU A 171 -20.02 5.30 -43.49
N GLU A 172 -19.09 6.25 -43.45
CA GLU A 172 -17.76 6.11 -42.85
C GLU A 172 -17.82 5.86 -41.36
N TRP A 173 -18.69 6.57 -40.63
CA TRP A 173 -18.94 6.32 -39.22
C TRP A 173 -19.48 4.91 -38.97
N ASN A 174 -20.43 4.43 -39.79
CA ASN A 174 -20.95 3.07 -39.70
C ASN A 174 -19.84 2.03 -39.90
N GLU A 175 -18.97 2.23 -40.88
CA GLU A 175 -17.82 1.35 -41.11
C GLU A 175 -16.84 1.39 -39.93
N PHE A 176 -16.54 2.59 -39.42
CA PHE A 176 -15.62 2.79 -38.31
C PHE A 176 -16.12 2.15 -37.01
N VAL A 177 -17.42 2.29 -36.70
CA VAL A 177 -18.05 1.63 -35.54
C VAL A 177 -18.13 0.13 -35.71
N SER A 178 -18.36 -0.38 -36.92
CA SER A 178 -18.36 -1.82 -37.20
C SER A 178 -17.01 -2.46 -36.92
N LYS A 179 -15.91 -1.76 -37.23
CA LYS A 179 -14.53 -2.18 -36.89
C LYS A 179 -14.23 -2.00 -35.39
N ASN A 180 -14.93 -1.09 -34.71
CA ASN A 180 -14.70 -0.75 -33.31
C ASN A 180 -16.01 -0.77 -32.46
N PRO A 181 -16.61 -1.96 -32.20
CA PRO A 181 -17.92 -2.04 -31.53
C PRO A 181 -17.95 -1.47 -30.10
N SER A 182 -16.80 -1.23 -29.47
CA SER A 182 -16.70 -0.57 -28.17
C SER A 182 -17.21 0.88 -28.18
N LEU A 183 -17.18 1.56 -29.34
CA LEU A 183 -17.62 2.96 -29.48
C LEU A 183 -19.10 3.17 -29.16
N ILE A 184 -19.94 2.15 -29.37
CA ILE A 184 -21.38 2.20 -29.08
C ILE A 184 -21.76 1.37 -27.86
N LYS A 185 -20.78 0.84 -27.11
CA LYS A 185 -21.04 -0.01 -25.94
C LYS A 185 -21.89 0.72 -24.89
N ASN A 186 -21.67 2.02 -24.73
CA ASN A 186 -22.39 2.86 -23.76
C ASN A 186 -23.78 3.29 -24.26
N MET A 187 -24.09 3.03 -25.53
CA MET A 187 -25.44 3.16 -26.09
C MET A 187 -26.35 1.99 -25.68
N THR A 188 -25.93 1.14 -24.74
CA THR A 188 -26.74 0.03 -24.23
C THR A 188 -26.71 0.02 -22.71
N LEU A 189 -27.88 0.15 -22.09
CA LEU A 189 -28.07 0.19 -20.64
C LEU A 189 -28.75 -1.11 -20.16
N PRO A 190 -28.02 -2.08 -19.59
CA PRO A 190 -28.55 -3.41 -19.29
C PRO A 190 -29.77 -3.43 -18.35
N TYR A 191 -29.83 -2.47 -17.42
CA TYR A 191 -30.90 -2.37 -16.42
C TYR A 191 -32.23 -1.84 -16.98
N LEU A 192 -32.26 -1.32 -18.21
CA LEU A 192 -33.52 -0.93 -18.85
C LEU A 192 -34.42 -2.14 -19.16
N LYS A 193 -33.86 -3.35 -19.20
CA LYS A 193 -34.58 -4.61 -19.45
C LYS A 193 -35.41 -5.10 -18.24
N ASP A 194 -35.08 -4.63 -17.04
CA ASP A 194 -35.71 -5.04 -15.78
C ASP A 194 -36.10 -3.81 -14.94
N ILE A 195 -36.53 -2.74 -15.61
CA ILE A 195 -36.70 -1.42 -14.96
C ILE A 195 -37.70 -1.52 -13.79
N THR A 196 -38.77 -2.30 -13.95
CA THR A 196 -39.82 -2.55 -12.93
C THR A 196 -39.31 -3.26 -11.67
N LEU A 197 -38.25 -4.07 -11.76
CA LEU A 197 -37.58 -4.73 -10.62
C LEU A 197 -36.48 -3.84 -10.01
N ALA A 198 -35.88 -2.96 -10.80
CA ALA A 198 -34.81 -2.05 -10.38
C ALA A 198 -35.31 -0.80 -9.62
N PHE A 199 -36.62 -0.52 -9.65
CA PHE A 199 -37.20 0.72 -9.10
C PHE A 199 -37.08 0.96 -7.58
N PRO A 200 -36.95 -0.06 -6.68
CA PRO A 200 -36.60 0.22 -5.29
C PRO A 200 -35.17 0.79 -5.15
N SER A 201 -34.22 0.23 -5.92
CA SER A 201 -32.79 0.58 -5.88
C SER A 201 -32.41 1.83 -6.67
N PHE A 202 -33.20 2.22 -7.67
CA PHE A 202 -32.92 3.41 -8.50
C PHE A 202 -33.25 4.72 -7.75
N VAL A 203 -34.09 4.63 -6.71
CA VAL A 203 -34.53 5.76 -5.89
C VAL A 203 -33.75 5.86 -4.57
N GLU A 204 -33.24 4.75 -4.01
CA GLU A 204 -32.47 4.76 -2.75
C GLU A 204 -30.95 4.63 -2.92
N SER A 205 -30.44 4.17 -4.07
CA SER A 205 -29.01 4.27 -4.32
C SER A 205 -28.66 5.72 -4.62
N LYS A 206 -27.78 6.30 -3.82
CA LYS A 206 -27.19 7.61 -4.07
C LYS A 206 -26.37 7.51 -5.37
N SER A 207 -27.03 7.68 -6.52
CA SER A 207 -26.52 7.59 -7.90
C SER A 207 -25.07 8.04 -8.06
N LYS A 208 -24.15 7.08 -7.91
CA LYS A 208 -22.88 7.01 -8.63
C LYS A 208 -23.09 6.43 -10.04
N THR A 209 -24.27 5.87 -10.31
CA THR A 209 -24.54 5.04 -11.49
C THR A 209 -24.83 5.86 -12.74
N PHE A 210 -25.43 7.05 -12.63
CA PHE A 210 -25.75 7.91 -13.81
C PHE A 210 -24.52 8.60 -14.43
N ILE A 211 -23.46 8.81 -13.65
CA ILE A 211 -22.27 9.59 -14.05
C ILE A 211 -21.46 8.83 -15.13
N TRP A 212 -21.61 7.52 -15.25
CA TRP A 212 -20.90 6.69 -16.23
C TRP A 212 -21.58 6.60 -17.61
N TRP A 213 -22.67 7.33 -17.84
CA TRP A 213 -23.50 7.12 -19.03
C TRP A 213 -22.99 7.84 -20.29
N ALA A 214 -22.11 8.82 -20.14
CA ALA A 214 -21.54 9.58 -21.26
C ALA A 214 -20.01 9.58 -21.33
N VAL A 215 -19.31 9.10 -20.29
CA VAL A 215 -17.86 9.30 -20.10
C VAL A 215 -17.01 8.07 -20.47
N ASP A 216 -17.63 6.92 -20.75
CA ASP A 216 -16.89 5.71 -21.18
C ASP A 216 -16.66 5.65 -22.71
N LEU A 217 -16.84 6.76 -23.43
CA LEU A 217 -16.30 6.89 -24.78
C LEU A 217 -14.81 7.13 -24.62
N ASP A 218 -14.02 6.06 -24.54
CA ASP A 218 -12.58 6.14 -24.41
C ASP A 218 -11.94 6.00 -25.81
N PRO A 219 -11.68 7.11 -26.55
CA PRO A 219 -10.91 7.06 -27.79
C PRO A 219 -9.46 6.57 -27.56
N LEU A 220 -8.92 6.63 -26.34
CA LEU A 220 -7.62 6.01 -26.01
C LEU A 220 -7.72 4.47 -25.95
N ASP A 221 -8.90 3.90 -25.69
CA ASP A 221 -9.12 2.45 -25.64
C ASP A 221 -8.90 1.79 -27.01
N CYS A 222 -9.13 2.52 -28.12
CA CYS A 222 -8.84 2.04 -29.47
C CYS A 222 -7.37 2.17 -29.87
N PHE A 223 -6.66 3.21 -29.42
CA PHE A 223 -5.36 3.57 -29.98
C PHE A 223 -4.12 3.18 -29.16
N GLN A 224 -4.29 2.64 -27.94
CA GLN A 224 -3.16 2.25 -27.05
C GLN A 224 -3.25 0.83 -26.49
N LYS A 225 -3.86 -0.11 -27.23
CA LYS A 225 -4.22 -1.47 -26.76
C LYS A 225 -3.10 -2.39 -26.24
N SER A 226 -1.86 -1.94 -26.02
CA SER A 226 -0.85 -2.71 -25.26
C SER A 226 0.00 -1.86 -24.31
N PHE A 227 0.44 -0.68 -24.76
CA PHE A 227 1.48 0.10 -24.07
C PHE A 227 0.97 0.74 -22.76
N ILE A 228 -0.10 1.53 -22.83
CA ILE A 228 -0.60 2.31 -21.68
C ILE A 228 -1.42 1.47 -20.72
N LYS A 229 -2.20 0.50 -21.21
CA LYS A 229 -2.99 -0.39 -20.31
C LYS A 229 -2.10 -1.12 -19.31
N HIS A 230 -1.02 -1.76 -19.74
CA HIS A 230 -0.15 -2.49 -18.82
C HIS A 230 0.63 -1.56 -17.89
N LEU A 231 0.98 -0.36 -18.35
CA LEU A 231 1.64 0.64 -17.50
C LEU A 231 0.69 1.22 -16.45
N ILE A 232 -0.52 1.64 -16.84
CA ILE A 232 -1.57 2.15 -15.95
C ILE A 232 -1.97 1.08 -14.94
N PHE A 233 -2.21 -0.16 -15.38
CA PHE A 233 -2.46 -1.28 -14.46
C PHE A 233 -1.23 -1.65 -13.62
N GLY A 234 -0.02 -1.38 -14.11
CA GLY A 234 1.23 -1.73 -13.46
C GLY A 234 1.67 -0.76 -12.36
N VAL A 235 1.23 0.49 -12.43
CA VAL A 235 1.44 1.50 -11.38
C VAL A 235 0.22 1.68 -10.48
N GLN A 236 -0.90 1.04 -10.79
CA GLN A 236 -2.11 1.11 -9.98
C GLN A 236 -1.90 0.39 -8.64
N SER A 237 -2.38 1.02 -7.58
CA SER A 237 -2.41 0.44 -6.24
C SER A 237 -3.85 0.48 -5.73
N PRO A 238 -4.37 -0.61 -5.14
CA PRO A 238 -3.71 -1.90 -4.88
C PRO A 238 -3.41 -2.71 -6.16
N LEU A 239 -2.46 -3.65 -6.06
CA LEU A 239 -2.10 -4.55 -7.17
C LEU A 239 -3.29 -5.45 -7.56
N PRO A 240 -3.36 -5.95 -8.81
CA PRO A 240 -4.40 -6.90 -9.20
C PRO A 240 -4.49 -8.11 -8.25
N GLY A 241 -5.69 -8.45 -7.80
CA GLY A 241 -5.90 -9.53 -6.83
C GLY A 241 -5.64 -9.16 -5.36
N TYR A 242 -4.91 -8.09 -5.07
CA TYR A 242 -4.57 -7.64 -3.70
C TYR A 242 -5.59 -6.68 -3.07
N ILE A 243 -6.76 -6.51 -3.68
CA ILE A 243 -7.84 -5.71 -3.08
C ILE A 243 -8.55 -6.55 -2.01
N ALA A 244 -7.83 -6.94 -0.97
CA ALA A 244 -8.34 -7.77 0.12
C ALA A 244 -8.45 -6.96 1.43
N PRO A 245 -9.28 -7.40 2.38
CA PRO A 245 -9.27 -6.87 3.74
C PRO A 245 -7.88 -6.87 4.39
N THR A 246 -7.59 -5.81 5.13
CA THR A 246 -6.33 -5.62 5.87
C THR A 246 -6.62 -5.18 7.32
N SER A 247 -5.61 -5.18 8.19
CA SER A 247 -5.77 -4.81 9.61
C SER A 247 -6.93 -5.56 10.29
N ILE A 248 -6.92 -6.88 10.14
CA ILE A 248 -7.96 -7.77 10.65
C ILE A 248 -7.82 -7.89 12.17
N CYS A 249 -8.92 -7.67 12.89
CA CYS A 249 -8.97 -7.79 14.35
C CYS A 249 -10.28 -8.45 14.79
N PHE A 250 -10.22 -9.28 15.83
CA PHE A 250 -11.41 -9.73 16.54
C PHE A 250 -11.94 -8.63 17.46
N SER A 251 -13.26 -8.56 17.65
CA SER A 251 -13.84 -7.78 18.75
C SER A 251 -13.41 -8.35 20.10
N PRO A 252 -13.44 -7.56 21.20
CA PRO A 252 -13.01 -8.03 22.52
C PRO A 252 -13.73 -9.29 23.04
N ASP A 253 -14.91 -9.61 22.49
CA ASP A 253 -15.70 -10.79 22.83
C ASP A 253 -15.66 -11.89 21.74
N ASP A 254 -14.79 -11.75 20.73
CA ASP A 254 -14.62 -12.64 19.58
C ASP A 254 -15.88 -12.88 18.71
N THR A 255 -16.94 -12.08 18.88
CA THR A 255 -18.18 -12.27 18.11
C THR A 255 -18.16 -11.62 16.73
N LEU A 256 -17.29 -10.62 16.52
CA LEU A 256 -17.14 -9.89 15.27
C LEU A 256 -15.68 -9.93 14.81
N ILE A 257 -15.49 -9.87 13.49
CA ILE A 257 -14.20 -9.65 12.87
C ILE A 257 -14.26 -8.31 12.13
N THR A 258 -13.42 -7.36 12.51
CA THR A 258 -13.28 -6.08 11.82
C THR A 258 -12.06 -6.04 10.94
N TYR A 259 -12.11 -5.21 9.90
CA TYR A 259 -11.00 -5.03 8.96
C TYR A 259 -11.16 -3.75 8.16
N LEU A 260 -10.06 -3.31 7.56
CA LEU A 260 -10.02 -2.23 6.59
C LEU A 260 -10.21 -2.77 5.17
N LEU A 261 -11.18 -2.21 4.44
CA LEU A 261 -11.47 -2.58 3.06
C LEU A 261 -11.82 -1.33 2.24
N SER A 262 -11.48 -1.35 0.96
CA SER A 262 -11.89 -0.36 -0.04
C SER A 262 -12.81 -1.01 -1.08
N PRO A 263 -14.16 -0.86 -0.96
CA PRO A 263 -15.11 -1.47 -1.88
C PRO A 263 -15.05 -0.93 -3.31
N ASP A 264 -14.54 0.29 -3.49
CA ASP A 264 -14.35 0.92 -4.81
C ASP A 264 -12.96 0.66 -5.38
N HIS A 265 -12.18 -0.23 -4.76
CA HIS A 265 -10.85 -0.63 -5.20
C HIS A 265 -9.84 0.53 -5.25
N SER A 266 -10.08 1.59 -4.47
CA SER A 266 -9.16 2.71 -4.29
C SER A 266 -8.18 2.47 -3.13
N LEU A 267 -7.29 3.43 -2.90
CA LEU A 267 -6.48 3.45 -1.68
C LEU A 267 -7.29 3.90 -0.45
N SER A 268 -8.49 4.49 -0.64
CA SER A 268 -9.32 4.97 0.45
C SER A 268 -10.09 3.81 1.09
N ARG A 269 -9.72 3.50 2.33
CA ARG A 269 -10.27 2.38 3.10
C ARG A 269 -11.28 2.86 4.14
N LYS A 270 -12.19 1.95 4.50
CA LYS A 270 -13.20 2.10 5.54
C LYS A 270 -13.16 0.90 6.48
N VAL A 271 -13.74 1.03 7.66
CA VAL A 271 -13.83 -0.09 8.62
C VAL A 271 -15.11 -0.86 8.36
N PHE A 272 -14.98 -2.16 8.13
CA PHE A 272 -16.07 -3.11 8.04
C PHE A 272 -16.04 -4.05 9.23
N ALA A 273 -17.21 -4.58 9.59
CA ALA A 273 -17.36 -5.63 10.58
C ALA A 273 -18.07 -6.81 9.92
N PHE A 274 -17.62 -8.02 10.23
CA PHE A 274 -18.25 -9.28 9.87
C PHE A 274 -18.75 -9.95 11.15
N ASP A 275 -20.05 -10.21 11.22
CA ASP A 275 -20.69 -10.89 12.35
C ASP A 275 -20.63 -12.40 12.15
N LEU A 276 -19.95 -13.10 13.06
CA LEU A 276 -19.74 -14.55 12.98
C LEU A 276 -21.02 -15.37 13.20
N LYS A 277 -22.03 -14.81 13.86
CA LYS A 277 -23.30 -15.49 14.13
C LYS A 277 -24.27 -15.33 12.97
N THR A 278 -24.35 -14.13 12.41
CA THR A 278 -25.29 -13.84 11.31
C THR A 278 -24.68 -14.02 9.92
N CYS A 279 -23.35 -14.17 9.84
CA CYS A 279 -22.56 -14.23 8.61
C CYS A 279 -22.77 -13.01 7.70
N LYS A 280 -22.99 -11.84 8.31
CA LYS A 280 -23.23 -10.58 7.59
C LYS A 280 -22.05 -9.64 7.74
N GLN A 281 -21.68 -9.02 6.62
CA GLN A 281 -20.75 -7.91 6.59
C GLN A 281 -21.51 -6.59 6.60
N GLU A 282 -21.07 -5.66 7.45
CA GLU A 282 -21.64 -4.32 7.56
C GLU A 282 -20.55 -3.25 7.59
N LEU A 283 -20.86 -2.07 7.06
CA LEU A 283 -19.99 -0.91 7.16
C LEU A 283 -20.06 -0.39 8.60
N LEU A 284 -18.94 -0.49 9.34
CA LEU A 284 -18.87 -0.02 10.71
C LEU A 284 -18.53 1.46 10.79
N PHE A 285 -17.54 1.91 10.02
CA PHE A 285 -17.12 3.31 10.02
C PHE A 285 -16.71 3.79 8.63
N SER A 286 -17.26 4.95 8.26
CA SER A 286 -16.81 5.74 7.12
C SER A 286 -16.43 7.13 7.63
N PRO A 287 -15.26 7.66 7.24
CA PRO A 287 -14.89 9.03 7.60
C PRO A 287 -15.97 10.04 7.18
N PRO A 288 -16.44 10.91 8.09
CA PRO A 288 -17.45 11.93 7.75
C PRO A 288 -16.97 12.92 6.68
N ASP A 289 -15.69 13.28 6.73
CA ASP A 289 -15.07 14.33 5.90
C ASP A 289 -14.19 13.75 4.78
N GLY A 290 -14.42 12.50 4.37
CA GLY A 290 -13.63 11.82 3.33
C GLY A 290 -12.39 11.09 3.86
N GLY A 291 -11.88 11.45 5.05
CA GLY A 291 -10.80 10.74 5.74
C GLY A 291 -9.41 11.26 5.39
N LEU A 292 -8.39 10.43 5.56
CA LEU A 292 -7.02 10.81 5.27
C LEU A 292 -6.78 10.93 3.76
N ASP A 293 -6.20 12.06 3.34
CA ASP A 293 -5.63 12.25 2.01
C ASP A 293 -4.20 12.85 2.11
N GLU A 294 -3.43 12.85 1.02
CA GLU A 294 -2.04 13.34 1.03
C GLU A 294 -1.93 14.87 1.16
N SER A 295 -3.04 15.60 0.99
CA SER A 295 -3.11 17.06 1.07
C SER A 295 -3.47 17.58 2.46
N ASN A 296 -4.11 16.76 3.31
CA ASN A 296 -4.69 17.17 4.58
C ASN A 296 -3.92 16.70 5.84
N ILE A 297 -2.70 16.20 5.67
CA ILE A 297 -1.83 15.70 6.75
C ILE A 297 -0.68 16.67 7.07
N SER A 298 -0.28 16.73 8.35
CA SER A 298 0.85 17.56 8.81
C SER A 298 2.20 17.03 8.29
N PRO A 299 3.26 17.87 8.25
CA PRO A 299 4.61 17.42 7.87
C PRO A 299 5.11 16.23 8.70
N GLU A 300 4.86 16.23 10.01
CA GLU A 300 5.28 15.17 10.93
C GLU A 300 4.57 13.84 10.60
N GLU A 301 3.27 13.89 10.33
CA GLU A 301 2.50 12.70 9.93
C GLU A 301 2.91 12.21 8.53
N LYS A 302 3.28 13.11 7.60
CA LYS A 302 3.87 12.72 6.31
C LYS A 302 5.12 11.90 6.50
N LEU A 303 6.08 12.39 7.30
CA LEU A 303 7.31 11.68 7.60
C LEU A 303 7.02 10.35 8.30
N ARG A 304 6.16 10.34 9.31
CA ARG A 304 5.77 9.10 10.00
C ARG A 304 5.18 8.06 9.04
N ARG A 305 4.32 8.47 8.10
CA ARG A 305 3.76 7.59 7.05
C ARG A 305 4.82 7.06 6.09
N GLU A 306 5.86 7.84 5.78
CA GLU A 306 7.03 7.33 5.04
C GLU A 306 7.76 6.22 5.81
N ARG A 307 7.96 6.40 7.12
CA ARG A 307 8.60 5.41 8.01
C ARG A 307 7.75 4.17 8.30
N LEU A 308 6.44 4.30 8.18
CA LEU A 308 5.48 3.19 8.23
C LEU A 308 5.28 2.49 6.88
N ARG A 309 5.85 3.04 5.79
CA ARG A 309 5.58 2.60 4.41
C ARG A 309 4.07 2.58 4.08
N GLU A 310 3.30 3.45 4.74
CA GLU A 310 1.84 3.51 4.59
C GLU A 310 1.44 4.36 3.38
N ARG A 311 0.63 3.76 2.51
CA ARG A 311 0.08 4.37 1.28
C ARG A 311 -1.44 4.41 1.26
N GLY A 312 -2.09 3.69 2.16
CA GLY A 312 -3.53 3.71 2.36
C GLY A 312 -4.01 5.12 2.72
N LEU A 313 -5.21 5.42 2.22
CA LEU A 313 -5.95 6.65 2.44
C LEU A 313 -7.26 6.32 3.17
N GLY A 314 -8.05 7.33 3.53
CA GLY A 314 -9.26 7.13 4.31
C GLY A 314 -8.92 6.74 5.75
N VAL A 315 -9.27 5.51 6.15
CA VAL A 315 -8.86 4.94 7.45
C VAL A 315 -7.63 4.06 7.28
N THR A 316 -6.55 4.39 7.97
CA THR A 316 -5.30 3.60 7.96
C THR A 316 -5.15 2.70 9.18
N ARG A 317 -5.72 3.09 10.32
CA ARG A 317 -5.73 2.27 11.54
C ARG A 317 -6.98 2.52 12.38
N TYR A 318 -7.32 1.55 13.22
CA TYR A 318 -8.37 1.66 14.23
C TYR A 318 -8.04 0.74 15.41
N GLU A 319 -8.59 1.03 16.59
CA GLU A 319 -8.41 0.22 17.79
C GLU A 319 -9.76 -0.07 18.45
N TRP A 320 -9.91 -1.27 19.02
CA TRP A 320 -11.08 -1.62 19.82
C TRP A 320 -10.99 -1.03 21.22
N VAL A 321 -12.09 -0.43 21.69
CA VAL A 321 -12.23 -0.05 23.10
C VAL A 321 -12.53 -1.31 23.91
N LYS A 322 -11.57 -1.74 24.74
CA LYS A 322 -11.63 -3.00 25.49
C LYS A 322 -12.44 -2.93 26.80
N THR A 323 -13.19 -1.85 27.04
CA THR A 323 -13.95 -1.68 28.29
C THR A 323 -14.97 -2.80 28.50
N ILE A 324 -15.26 -3.11 29.78
CA ILE A 324 -16.37 -4.01 30.20
C ILE A 324 -17.75 -3.40 29.83
N SER A 325 -17.79 -2.19 29.27
CA SER A 325 -19.04 -1.60 28.79
C SER A 325 -19.65 -2.52 27.72
N LYS A 326 -20.96 -2.77 27.80
CA LYS A 326 -21.68 -3.57 26.79
C LYS A 326 -21.61 -2.97 25.37
N LYS A 327 -21.07 -1.76 25.23
CA LYS A 327 -20.97 -1.06 23.95
C LYS A 327 -19.68 -1.47 23.24
N LYS A 328 -19.86 -2.03 22.05
CA LYS A 328 -18.79 -2.34 21.11
C LYS A 328 -18.41 -1.05 20.40
N THR A 329 -17.25 -0.50 20.71
CA THR A 329 -16.79 0.79 20.20
C THR A 329 -15.39 0.67 19.63
N ILE A 330 -15.16 1.33 18.49
CA ILE A 330 -13.82 1.49 17.92
C ILE A 330 -13.37 2.94 17.98
N MET A 331 -12.07 3.16 18.14
CA MET A 331 -11.39 4.44 17.97
C MET A 331 -10.73 4.49 16.59
N VAL A 332 -10.91 5.60 15.87
CA VAL A 332 -10.34 5.83 14.53
C VAL A 332 -9.60 7.17 14.51
N PRO A 333 -8.25 7.17 14.42
CA PRO A 333 -7.46 8.38 14.20
C PRO A 333 -7.58 8.88 12.76
N LEU A 334 -7.92 10.16 12.59
CA LEU A 334 -7.99 10.84 11.29
C LEU A 334 -7.33 12.23 11.37
N PRO A 335 -7.01 12.87 10.23
CA PRO A 335 -6.35 14.17 10.22
C PRO A 335 -7.14 15.28 10.92
N VAL A 336 -8.47 15.22 10.91
CA VAL A 336 -9.36 16.18 11.62
C VAL A 336 -9.38 15.92 13.14
N GLY A 337 -9.05 14.71 13.58
CA GLY A 337 -9.11 14.32 14.98
C GLY A 337 -9.40 12.84 15.22
N ILE A 338 -9.70 12.51 16.47
CA ILE A 338 -9.92 11.13 16.93
C ILE A 338 -11.41 10.87 17.07
N TYR A 339 -11.92 9.96 16.24
CA TYR A 339 -13.31 9.56 16.22
C TYR A 339 -13.54 8.29 17.03
N PHE A 340 -14.71 8.17 17.64
CA PHE A 340 -15.22 6.96 18.26
C PHE A 340 -16.53 6.55 17.59
N GLN A 341 -16.69 5.27 17.30
CA GLN A 341 -17.89 4.74 16.65
C GLN A 341 -18.42 3.53 17.43
N ASP A 342 -19.61 3.69 18.00
CA ASP A 342 -20.38 2.61 18.61
C ASP A 342 -21.03 1.77 17.50
N LEU A 343 -21.01 0.44 17.62
CA LEU A 343 -21.62 -0.49 16.66
C LEU A 343 -23.13 -0.25 16.46
N PHE A 344 -23.83 0.16 17.52
CA PHE A 344 -25.27 0.49 17.51
C PHE A 344 -25.55 2.00 17.44
N GLY A 345 -24.50 2.82 17.29
CA GLY A 345 -24.61 4.27 17.22
C GLY A 345 -24.90 4.75 15.79
N SER A 346 -25.74 5.77 15.64
CA SER A 346 -26.10 6.29 14.31
C SER A 346 -25.06 7.23 13.70
N LYS A 347 -24.12 7.79 14.49
CA LYS A 347 -23.07 8.71 14.01
C LYS A 347 -21.77 8.56 14.80
N PRO A 348 -20.61 8.74 14.15
CA PRO A 348 -19.33 8.78 14.84
C PRO A 348 -19.19 10.05 15.68
N GLU A 349 -18.57 9.92 16.86
CA GLU A 349 -18.33 11.00 17.81
C GLU A 349 -16.87 11.46 17.71
N LEU A 350 -16.64 12.75 17.46
CA LEU A 350 -15.30 13.36 17.48
C LEU A 350 -14.93 13.71 18.93
N LYS A 351 -14.01 12.94 19.54
CA LYS A 351 -13.59 13.12 20.94
C LYS A 351 -12.44 14.10 21.10
N LEU A 352 -11.53 14.15 20.14
CA LEU A 352 -10.35 15.00 20.19
C LEU A 352 -10.13 15.67 18.83
N ILE A 353 -10.06 16.99 18.82
CA ILE A 353 -9.81 17.78 17.60
C ILE A 353 -8.31 17.84 17.32
N ASN A 354 -7.95 17.80 16.05
CA ASN A 354 -6.61 17.96 15.55
C ASN A 354 -6.47 19.25 14.73
N SER A 355 -5.30 19.89 14.75
CA SER A 355 -5.00 21.06 13.91
C SER A 355 -3.59 20.95 13.32
N SER A 356 -3.34 21.66 12.22
CA SER A 356 -2.01 21.69 11.58
C SER A 356 -0.93 22.32 12.47
N SER A 357 -1.31 23.23 13.38
CA SER A 357 -0.39 23.90 14.29
C SER A 357 -0.16 23.16 15.61
N SER A 358 -1.03 22.19 15.95
CA SER A 358 -0.93 21.40 17.19
C SER A 358 -1.43 19.97 16.91
N PRO A 359 -0.65 19.19 16.15
CA PRO A 359 -1.08 17.87 15.71
C PRO A 359 -1.16 16.88 16.89
N VAL A 360 -2.17 16.02 16.88
CA VAL A 360 -2.27 14.83 17.72
C VAL A 360 -1.51 13.70 17.04
N ILE A 361 -0.41 13.31 17.66
CA ILE A 361 0.50 12.29 17.12
C ILE A 361 0.38 11.03 17.96
N ASP A 362 0.45 9.89 17.27
CA ASP A 362 0.51 8.56 17.85
C ASP A 362 -0.59 8.16 18.86
N PRO A 363 -1.87 8.54 18.72
CA PRO A 363 -2.91 8.21 19.70
C PRO A 363 -3.09 6.70 19.90
N HIS A 364 -3.16 6.27 21.18
CA HIS A 364 -3.31 4.88 21.62
C HIS A 364 -4.19 4.75 22.86
N LEU A 365 -5.12 3.78 22.84
CA LEU A 365 -5.96 3.45 23.99
C LEU A 365 -5.16 2.75 25.09
N SER A 366 -5.54 3.03 26.34
CA SER A 366 -5.15 2.24 27.51
C SER A 366 -5.65 0.79 27.40
N PRO A 367 -5.02 -0.19 28.09
CA PRO A 367 -5.39 -1.61 27.98
C PRO A 367 -6.86 -1.91 28.29
N ASP A 368 -7.48 -1.16 29.20
CA ASP A 368 -8.90 -1.27 29.54
C ASP A 368 -9.82 -0.41 28.65
N GLY A 369 -9.25 0.44 27.80
CA GLY A 369 -9.96 1.36 26.90
C GLY A 369 -10.61 2.56 27.60
N SER A 370 -10.30 2.85 28.86
CA SER A 370 -10.91 3.96 29.62
C SER A 370 -10.25 5.32 29.37
N MET A 371 -9.00 5.31 28.91
CA MET A 371 -8.17 6.47 28.65
C MET A 371 -7.50 6.40 27.27
N LEU A 372 -7.17 7.56 26.71
CA LEU A 372 -6.45 7.76 25.46
C LEU A 372 -5.16 8.55 25.73
N ALA A 373 -4.00 8.01 25.38
CA ALA A 373 -2.73 8.73 25.40
C ALA A 373 -2.38 9.19 23.99
N PHE A 374 -1.68 10.31 23.88
CA PHE A 374 -1.21 10.88 22.62
C PHE A 374 -0.12 11.91 22.88
N VAL A 375 0.64 12.24 21.84
CA VAL A 375 1.59 13.35 21.87
C VAL A 375 0.98 14.57 21.19
N ARG A 376 1.12 15.75 21.81
CA ARG A 376 0.74 17.04 21.23
C ARG A 376 1.78 18.07 21.65
N ASP A 377 2.18 18.94 20.72
CA ASP A 377 3.23 19.94 20.95
C ASP A 377 4.52 19.32 21.54
N TYR A 378 4.84 18.11 21.09
CA TYR A 378 5.96 17.27 21.53
C TYR A 378 5.90 16.79 23.00
N GLU A 379 4.79 17.02 23.70
CA GLU A 379 4.54 16.58 25.07
C GLU A 379 3.53 15.44 25.13
N LEU A 380 3.64 14.58 26.14
CA LEU A 380 2.73 13.48 26.38
C LEU A 380 1.47 13.96 27.11
N HIS A 381 0.31 13.59 26.59
CA HIS A 381 -1.00 13.89 27.17
C HIS A 381 -1.84 12.62 27.35
N VAL A 382 -2.80 12.69 28.27
CA VAL A 382 -3.85 11.68 28.47
C VAL A 382 -5.22 12.36 28.49
N LEU A 383 -6.20 11.72 27.86
CA LEU A 383 -7.62 12.05 27.92
C LEU A 383 -8.36 10.91 28.62
N ASN A 384 -9.07 11.22 29.70
CA ASN A 384 -10.00 10.30 30.33
C ASN A 384 -11.31 10.27 29.54
N LEU A 385 -11.69 9.13 28.98
CA LEU A 385 -12.86 9.02 28.09
C LEU A 385 -14.19 9.03 28.85
N LEU A 386 -14.18 8.79 30.17
CA LEU A 386 -15.38 8.85 31.02
C LEU A 386 -15.69 10.28 31.46
N THR A 387 -14.68 11.03 31.92
CA THR A 387 -14.86 12.42 32.40
C THR A 387 -14.67 13.46 31.31
N ASN A 388 -14.09 13.07 30.17
CA ASN A 388 -13.66 13.95 29.08
C ASN A 388 -12.63 15.01 29.54
N GLU A 389 -11.86 14.69 30.58
CA GLU A 389 -10.80 15.54 31.12
C GLU A 389 -9.46 15.21 30.45
N GLN A 390 -8.83 16.23 29.85
CA GLN A 390 -7.49 16.13 29.27
C GLN A 390 -6.44 16.64 30.26
N LYS A 391 -5.32 15.91 30.36
CA LYS A 391 -4.18 16.25 31.22
C LYS A 391 -2.87 16.14 30.44
N GLN A 392 -1.99 17.11 30.61
CA GLN A 392 -0.59 17.05 30.16
C GLN A 392 0.24 16.36 31.24
N LEU A 393 1.06 15.37 30.85
CA LEU A 393 1.85 14.56 31.78
C LEU A 393 3.33 14.96 31.82
N THR A 394 3.86 15.51 30.72
CA THR A 394 5.26 15.90 30.60
C THR A 394 5.39 17.39 30.28
N HIS A 395 6.53 17.98 30.65
CA HIS A 395 6.82 19.38 30.43
C HIS A 395 8.31 19.58 30.14
N GLY A 396 8.65 20.58 29.32
CA GLY A 396 10.03 21.04 29.11
C GLY A 396 10.60 20.78 27.72
N THR A 397 9.76 20.42 26.74
CA THR A 397 10.19 20.28 25.34
C THR A 397 10.75 21.59 24.77
N LYS A 398 11.59 21.46 23.75
CA LYS A 398 12.21 22.59 23.03
C LYS A 398 11.93 22.47 21.54
N GLY A 399 10.66 22.63 21.18
CA GLY A 399 10.20 22.34 19.82
C GLY A 399 10.49 20.89 19.44
N ASN A 400 10.94 20.64 18.21
CA ASN A 400 11.30 19.32 17.73
C ASN A 400 12.69 18.82 18.17
N VAL A 401 13.46 19.62 18.93
CA VAL A 401 14.82 19.25 19.36
C VAL A 401 14.79 18.26 20.52
N VAL A 402 13.94 18.54 21.52
CA VAL A 402 13.70 17.67 22.68
C VAL A 402 12.23 17.31 22.71
N THR A 403 11.92 16.02 22.63
CA THR A 403 10.53 15.50 22.53
C THR A 403 10.25 14.44 23.57
N HIS A 404 9.00 14.36 24.03
CA HIS A 404 8.52 13.34 24.96
C HIS A 404 7.47 12.44 24.31
N GLY A 405 7.66 11.12 24.40
CA GLY A 405 6.72 10.13 23.90
C GLY A 405 6.81 9.85 22.39
N LEU A 406 7.80 10.39 21.68
CA LEU A 406 8.05 10.09 20.27
C LEU A 406 9.31 9.23 20.10
N ALA A 407 9.29 8.40 19.05
CA ALA A 407 10.46 7.65 18.61
C ALA A 407 11.35 8.51 17.71
N GLU A 408 12.66 8.43 17.86
CA GLU A 408 13.64 9.06 16.99
C GLU A 408 13.70 8.44 15.59
N TYR A 409 14.37 9.12 14.66
CA TYR A 409 14.56 8.67 13.28
C TYR A 409 15.03 7.21 13.17
N ILE A 410 16.13 6.85 13.85
CA ILE A 410 16.72 5.50 13.80
C ILE A 410 15.73 4.43 14.31
N ALA A 411 15.01 4.73 15.41
CA ALA A 411 13.99 3.83 15.91
C ALA A 411 12.90 3.57 14.88
N GLN A 412 12.42 4.63 14.24
CA GLN A 412 11.35 4.55 13.28
C GLN A 412 11.81 3.88 11.97
N GLU A 413 12.97 4.24 11.42
CA GLU A 413 13.41 3.70 10.12
C GLU A 413 13.99 2.29 10.25
N GLU A 414 14.88 2.06 11.23
CA GLU A 414 15.77 0.90 11.20
C GLU A 414 15.50 -0.14 12.30
N MET A 415 14.84 0.25 13.39
CA MET A 415 14.52 -0.66 14.49
C MET A 415 13.08 -1.16 14.49
N ASP A 416 12.22 -0.64 13.62
CA ASP A 416 10.76 -0.87 13.63
C ASP A 416 10.05 -0.49 14.94
N ARG A 417 10.64 0.44 15.71
CA ARG A 417 9.99 1.05 16.88
C ARG A 417 9.31 2.34 16.48
N LYS A 418 8.01 2.27 16.22
CA LYS A 418 7.21 3.38 15.67
C LYS A 418 6.51 4.26 16.74
N THR A 419 6.66 3.92 18.01
CA THR A 419 6.10 4.66 19.16
C THR A 419 7.17 4.95 20.21
N GLY A 420 6.98 6.03 20.97
CA GLY A 420 7.86 6.44 22.06
C GLY A 420 7.22 6.34 23.45
N TYR A 421 6.04 5.73 23.60
CA TYR A 421 5.44 5.50 24.92
C TYR A 421 4.63 4.21 25.02
N TRP A 422 4.48 3.69 26.24
CA TRP A 422 3.88 2.38 26.52
C TRP A 422 3.08 2.40 27.82
N TRP A 423 1.79 2.06 27.72
CA TRP A 423 0.90 1.87 28.87
C TRP A 423 1.33 0.67 29.72
N SER A 424 1.30 0.82 31.06
CA SER A 424 1.33 -0.32 31.97
C SER A 424 0.11 -1.20 31.77
N LEU A 425 0.23 -2.50 32.05
CA LEU A 425 -0.86 -3.47 31.84
C LEU A 425 -2.13 -3.12 32.63
N ASP A 426 -1.98 -2.45 33.78
CA ASP A 426 -3.09 -1.97 34.61
C ASP A 426 -3.59 -0.56 34.26
N GLY A 427 -2.99 0.10 33.26
CA GLY A 427 -3.37 1.42 32.77
C GLY A 427 -3.07 2.59 33.70
N LYS A 428 -2.28 2.41 34.77
CA LYS A 428 -1.97 3.47 35.76
C LYS A 428 -0.71 4.27 35.49
N PHE A 429 0.21 3.71 34.70
CA PHE A 429 1.50 4.32 34.40
C PHE A 429 1.74 4.33 32.90
N ILE A 430 2.51 5.30 32.43
CA ILE A 430 3.02 5.35 31.07
C ILE A 430 4.54 5.47 31.15
N ALA A 431 5.23 4.50 30.54
CA ALA A 431 6.64 4.65 30.23
C ALA A 431 6.78 5.45 28.93
N PHE A 432 7.73 6.37 28.84
CA PHE A 432 7.91 7.20 27.65
C PHE A 432 9.38 7.55 27.43
N THR A 433 9.74 7.82 26.18
CA THR A 433 11.07 8.32 25.81
C THR A 433 11.15 9.84 25.91
N GLU A 434 12.26 10.33 26.45
CA GLU A 434 12.77 11.67 26.13
C GLU A 434 13.85 11.49 25.06
N VAL A 435 13.65 12.15 23.92
CA VAL A 435 14.61 12.15 22.80
C VAL A 435 15.18 13.55 22.67
N ASP A 436 16.50 13.68 22.79
CA ASP A 436 17.25 14.92 22.61
C ASP A 436 18.20 14.83 21.41
N SER A 437 17.88 15.62 20.39
CA SER A 437 18.62 15.70 19.12
C SER A 437 19.55 16.92 19.02
N SER A 438 19.74 17.68 20.11
CA SER A 438 20.50 18.93 20.10
C SER A 438 21.98 18.79 19.69
N GLU A 439 22.57 17.61 19.87
CA GLU A 439 23.95 17.31 19.47
C GLU A 439 24.09 16.86 18.02
N ILE A 440 22.97 16.61 17.31
CA ILE A 440 22.99 16.11 15.94
C ILE A 440 22.98 17.28 14.96
N PRO A 441 23.98 17.39 14.07
CA PRO A 441 23.96 18.40 13.03
C PRO A 441 22.74 18.24 12.13
N LEU A 442 22.07 19.36 11.83
CA LEU A 442 20.92 19.36 10.93
C LEU A 442 21.37 19.12 9.49
N PHE A 443 20.78 18.11 8.85
CA PHE A 443 20.83 17.90 7.41
C PHE A 443 19.65 18.59 6.74
N ARG A 444 19.93 19.58 5.89
CA ARG A 444 18.91 20.36 5.20
C ARG A 444 18.60 19.80 3.82
N ILE A 445 17.33 19.44 3.62
CA ILE A 445 16.78 19.09 2.32
C ILE A 445 16.11 20.32 1.72
N MET A 446 16.50 20.67 0.50
CA MET A 446 15.91 21.80 -0.24
C MET A 446 14.84 21.29 -1.20
N HIS A 447 13.62 21.80 -1.05
CA HIS A 447 12.50 21.53 -1.97
C HIS A 447 12.64 22.41 -3.23
N GLN A 448 13.59 22.08 -4.10
CA GLN A 448 13.92 22.92 -5.27
C GLN A 448 12.78 23.04 -6.29
N GLY A 449 11.78 22.16 -6.25
CA GLY A 449 10.58 22.21 -7.10
C GLY A 449 9.51 23.22 -6.65
N LYS A 450 9.60 23.78 -5.44
CA LYS A 450 8.60 24.74 -4.93
C LYS A 450 8.72 26.11 -5.62
N SER A 451 7.57 26.79 -5.75
CA SER A 451 7.52 28.17 -6.27
C SER A 451 8.01 29.22 -5.26
N SER A 452 7.96 28.89 -3.96
CA SER A 452 8.48 29.73 -2.88
C SER A 452 9.96 29.45 -2.62
N VAL A 453 10.66 30.46 -2.11
CA VAL A 453 12.05 30.36 -1.62
C VAL A 453 12.09 30.66 -0.12
N GLY A 454 13.17 30.25 0.56
CA GLY A 454 13.35 30.50 1.99
C GLY A 454 12.89 29.35 2.87
N SER A 455 12.41 29.66 4.08
CA SER A 455 12.05 28.68 5.12
C SER A 455 10.99 27.67 4.68
N ASP A 456 10.06 28.08 3.81
CA ASP A 456 8.95 27.23 3.36
C ASP A 456 9.38 26.20 2.30
N ALA A 457 10.62 26.31 1.80
CA ALA A 457 11.22 25.44 0.81
C ALA A 457 12.41 24.61 1.34
N GLN A 458 12.54 24.49 2.67
CA GLN A 458 13.57 23.67 3.31
C GLN A 458 12.97 22.77 4.40
N GLU A 459 13.58 21.61 4.61
CA GLU A 459 13.27 20.66 5.67
C GLU A 459 14.57 20.28 6.37
N ASP A 460 14.64 20.49 7.70
CA ASP A 460 15.83 20.19 8.50
C ASP A 460 15.63 18.89 9.27
N HIS A 461 16.58 17.97 9.12
CA HIS A 461 16.55 16.64 9.72
C HIS A 461 17.75 16.42 10.64
N ALA A 462 17.50 15.97 11.87
CA ALA A 462 18.55 15.47 12.75
C ALA A 462 18.94 14.04 12.32
N TYR A 463 19.77 13.93 11.27
CA TYR A 463 20.13 12.66 10.65
C TYR A 463 21.52 12.18 11.12
N PRO A 464 21.61 11.07 11.88
CA PRO A 464 22.89 10.52 12.33
C PRO A 464 23.54 9.69 11.21
N PHE A 465 24.51 10.27 10.51
CA PHE A 465 25.34 9.56 9.51
C PHE A 465 26.25 8.53 10.17
N ALA A 466 26.57 7.44 9.45
CA ALA A 466 27.51 6.42 9.92
C ALA A 466 28.83 7.02 10.45
N GLY A 467 29.24 6.60 11.65
CA GLY A 467 30.39 7.13 12.38
C GLY A 467 30.12 8.41 13.19
N ALA A 468 28.99 9.09 13.01
CA ALA A 468 28.57 10.23 13.85
C ALA A 468 27.87 9.76 15.13
N SER A 469 27.55 10.69 16.03
CA SER A 469 26.79 10.38 17.25
C SER A 469 25.32 10.11 16.95
N ASN A 470 24.68 9.22 17.72
CA ASN A 470 23.22 9.10 17.75
C ASN A 470 22.60 10.11 18.72
N VAL A 471 21.28 10.31 18.60
CA VAL A 471 20.51 11.15 19.53
C VAL A 471 20.53 10.56 20.95
N LYS A 472 20.40 11.42 21.95
CA LYS A 472 20.27 10.98 23.35
C LYS A 472 18.85 10.50 23.60
N VAL A 473 18.70 9.29 24.13
CA VAL A 473 17.39 8.71 24.49
C VAL A 473 17.38 8.28 25.95
N ARG A 474 16.42 8.80 26.71
CA ARG A 474 16.17 8.43 28.12
C ARG A 474 14.78 7.83 28.26
N LEU A 475 14.60 6.98 29.28
CA LEU A 475 13.32 6.34 29.57
C LEU A 475 12.77 6.86 30.91
N GLY A 476 11.57 7.44 30.88
CA GLY A 476 10.85 7.93 32.05
C GLY A 476 9.55 7.17 32.29
N VAL A 477 9.07 7.17 33.53
CA VAL A 477 7.75 6.66 33.91
C VAL A 477 6.97 7.77 34.62
N VAL A 478 5.72 7.96 34.22
CA VAL A 478 4.81 8.93 34.82
C VAL A 478 3.47 8.28 35.14
N SER A 479 2.84 8.73 36.24
CA SER A 479 1.46 8.35 36.57
C SER A 479 0.48 9.00 35.60
N THR A 480 -0.59 8.30 35.26
CA THR A 480 -1.68 8.83 34.41
C THR A 480 -2.45 9.95 35.09
N ASP A 481 -2.38 10.03 36.42
CA ASP A 481 -2.93 11.14 37.21
C ASP A 481 -2.04 12.40 37.18
N GLY A 482 -0.85 12.32 36.56
CA GLY A 482 0.21 13.33 36.64
C GLY A 482 1.08 13.16 37.88
N GLY A 483 2.11 14.00 38.00
CA GLY A 483 3.06 13.96 39.11
C GLY A 483 4.53 13.95 38.65
N PRO A 484 5.47 13.67 39.56
CA PRO A 484 6.89 13.63 39.20
C PRO A 484 7.19 12.46 38.26
N ILE A 485 8.05 12.71 37.28
CA ILE A 485 8.60 11.68 36.40
C ILE A 485 9.71 10.94 37.16
N ILE A 486 9.64 9.62 37.18
CA ILE A 486 10.75 8.76 37.63
C ILE A 486 11.56 8.37 36.40
N TRP A 487 12.82 8.78 36.36
CA TRP A 487 13.73 8.44 35.28
C TRP A 487 14.39 7.10 35.56
N MET A 488 14.36 6.22 34.58
CA MET A 488 15.08 4.95 34.64
C MET A 488 16.57 5.22 34.46
N ASP A 489 17.43 4.41 35.09
CA ASP A 489 18.87 4.40 34.89
C ASP A 489 19.21 3.88 33.49
N LEU A 490 18.91 4.70 32.47
CA LEU A 490 19.10 4.40 31.07
C LEU A 490 19.33 5.70 30.30
N LEU A 491 20.49 5.76 29.65
CA LEU A 491 20.84 6.77 28.65
C LEU A 491 21.46 6.04 27.46
N CYS A 492 20.80 6.09 26.31
CA CYS A 492 21.29 5.57 25.04
C CYS A 492 21.77 6.73 24.15
N GLY A 493 22.79 6.47 23.33
CA GLY A 493 23.32 7.44 22.37
C GLY A 493 23.95 8.68 23.01
N GLY A 494 24.16 9.72 22.19
CA GLY A 494 24.87 10.94 22.58
C GLY A 494 26.38 10.77 22.67
N THR A 495 27.06 11.88 22.95
CA THR A 495 28.53 11.90 23.13
C THR A 495 28.97 11.44 24.54
N ASP A 496 28.09 11.56 25.53
CA ASP A 496 28.32 11.18 26.92
C ASP A 496 27.97 9.69 27.14
N GLN A 497 28.75 8.77 26.57
CA GLN A 497 28.52 7.33 26.76
C GLN A 497 28.89 6.91 28.20
N LEU A 498 27.88 6.84 29.06
CA LEU A 498 27.98 6.25 30.41
C LEU A 498 28.01 4.72 30.35
N TYR A 499 27.38 4.14 29.33
CA TYR A 499 27.21 2.71 29.17
C TYR A 499 27.45 2.28 27.71
N GLU A 500 27.56 0.97 27.49
CA GLU A 500 27.75 0.35 26.17
C GLU A 500 26.47 0.37 25.31
N GLU A 501 25.32 0.69 25.91
CA GLU A 501 24.01 0.71 25.26
C GLU A 501 23.86 1.94 24.35
N GLU A 502 23.70 1.72 23.05
CA GLU A 502 23.59 2.80 22.05
C GLU A 502 22.14 3.02 21.60
N TYR A 503 21.35 1.94 21.53
CA TYR A 503 19.99 1.97 20.97
C TYR A 503 18.96 1.40 21.94
N LEU A 504 17.83 2.10 22.12
CA LEU A 504 16.64 1.59 22.80
C LEU A 504 15.71 0.92 21.79
N ALA A 505 15.78 -0.40 21.69
CA ALA A 505 15.10 -1.16 20.65
C ALA A 505 13.61 -1.41 20.96
N ARG A 506 13.27 -1.87 22.18
CA ARG A 506 11.89 -2.18 22.59
C ARG A 506 11.68 -1.85 24.06
N VAL A 507 10.44 -1.58 24.43
CA VAL A 507 10.00 -1.40 25.82
C VAL A 507 8.73 -2.21 26.02
N ASN A 508 8.69 -3.00 27.09
CA ASN A 508 7.58 -3.89 27.38
C ASN A 508 7.27 -3.89 28.87
N TRP A 509 5.98 -4.00 29.22
CA TRP A 509 5.54 -4.22 30.59
C TRP A 509 5.27 -5.71 30.82
N MET A 510 5.88 -6.28 31.87
CA MET A 510 5.50 -7.58 32.40
C MET A 510 4.46 -7.41 33.53
N HIS A 511 3.81 -8.51 33.90
CA HIS A 511 2.87 -8.56 35.02
C HIS A 511 3.46 -7.97 36.31
N GLY A 512 2.61 -7.31 37.11
CA GLY A 512 3.05 -6.64 38.33
C GLY A 512 3.75 -5.29 38.09
N ASN A 513 3.50 -4.63 36.96
CA ASN A 513 4.08 -3.34 36.57
C ASN A 513 5.62 -3.35 36.53
N ILE A 514 6.17 -4.46 36.06
CA ILE A 514 7.62 -4.58 35.85
C ILE A 514 7.93 -4.03 34.47
N LEU A 515 8.67 -2.92 34.42
CA LEU A 515 9.12 -2.34 33.16
C LEU A 515 10.38 -3.03 32.67
N THR A 516 10.41 -3.40 31.40
CA THR A 516 11.57 -3.98 30.72
C THR A 516 11.92 -3.21 29.47
N ALA A 517 13.21 -3.17 29.13
CA ALA A 517 13.69 -2.57 27.89
C ALA A 517 14.73 -3.46 27.23
N GLN A 518 14.66 -3.57 25.90
CA GLN A 518 15.68 -4.19 25.06
C GLN A 518 16.60 -3.09 24.56
N VAL A 519 17.90 -3.23 24.84
CA VAL A 519 18.92 -2.24 24.50
C VAL A 519 20.07 -2.90 23.74
N LEU A 520 20.53 -2.26 22.69
CA LEU A 520 21.53 -2.80 21.77
C LEU A 520 22.80 -1.93 21.79
N ASN A 521 23.97 -2.56 21.75
CA ASN A 521 25.22 -1.84 21.59
C ASN A 521 25.44 -1.35 20.15
N ARG A 522 26.37 -0.42 19.97
CA ARG A 522 26.62 0.23 18.67
C ARG A 522 27.08 -0.74 17.56
N SER A 523 27.80 -1.80 17.90
CA SER A 523 28.25 -2.82 16.94
C SER A 523 27.21 -3.90 16.64
N HIS A 524 26.00 -3.80 17.23
CA HIS A 524 24.91 -4.76 17.10
C HIS A 524 25.25 -6.17 17.58
N SER A 525 26.40 -6.39 18.24
CA SER A 525 26.85 -7.71 18.67
C SER A 525 26.26 -8.13 20.01
N LYS A 526 25.74 -7.19 20.80
CA LYS A 526 25.23 -7.45 22.16
C LYS A 526 23.92 -6.71 22.41
N LEU A 527 22.88 -7.49 22.73
CA LEU A 527 21.59 -7.01 23.20
C LEU A 527 21.41 -7.38 24.68
N LYS A 528 20.90 -6.45 25.48
CA LYS A 528 20.54 -6.69 26.88
C LYS A 528 19.05 -6.49 27.06
N VAL A 529 18.42 -7.34 27.86
CA VAL A 529 17.07 -7.09 28.40
C VAL A 529 17.25 -6.57 29.81
N LEU A 530 16.92 -5.30 30.02
CA LEU A 530 16.94 -4.63 31.30
C LEU A 530 15.56 -4.70 31.94
N LYS A 531 15.53 -4.81 33.27
CA LYS A 531 14.36 -4.67 34.13
C LYS A 531 14.58 -3.49 35.07
N PHE A 532 13.55 -2.68 35.28
CA PHE A 532 13.64 -1.49 36.11
C PHE A 532 12.69 -1.53 37.31
N ASP A 533 13.12 -0.90 38.42
CA ASP A 533 12.24 -0.49 39.50
C ASP A 533 11.62 0.88 39.15
N ILE A 534 10.31 0.92 38.93
CA ILE A 534 9.60 2.13 38.51
C ILE A 534 9.49 3.22 39.60
N LYS A 535 9.88 2.93 40.84
CA LYS A 535 9.89 3.89 41.96
C LYS A 535 11.25 4.54 42.15
N THR A 536 12.33 3.79 41.96
CA THR A 536 13.70 4.27 42.17
C THR A 536 14.43 4.60 40.87
N GLY A 537 14.01 4.00 39.75
CA GLY A 537 14.71 4.04 38.47
C GLY A 537 15.84 3.02 38.32
N GLU A 538 16.15 2.25 39.38
CA GLU A 538 17.27 1.30 39.37
C GLU A 538 17.06 0.21 38.32
N ARG A 539 18.13 -0.13 37.59
CA ARG A 539 18.13 -1.18 36.56
C ARG A 539 18.75 -2.49 37.05
N LYS A 540 18.28 -3.59 36.47
CA LYS A 540 18.87 -4.93 36.59
C LYS A 540 18.91 -5.60 35.22
N ILE A 541 20.03 -6.21 34.86
CA ILE A 541 20.13 -7.03 33.65
C ILE A 541 19.45 -8.38 33.89
N VAL A 542 18.54 -8.76 32.99
CA VAL A 542 17.81 -10.04 33.04
C VAL A 542 18.36 -11.02 32.01
N LEU A 543 18.65 -10.54 30.79
CA LEU A 543 19.17 -11.37 29.71
C LEU A 543 20.25 -10.62 28.94
N VAL A 544 21.26 -11.36 28.48
CA VAL A 544 22.26 -10.87 27.52
C VAL A 544 22.27 -11.84 26.35
N GLU A 545 22.04 -11.31 25.15
CA GLU A 545 22.18 -12.02 23.88
C GLU A 545 23.43 -11.45 23.19
N GLU A 546 24.36 -12.32 22.82
CA GLU A 546 25.62 -11.93 22.20
C GLU A 546 25.93 -12.85 21.02
N LEU A 547 26.19 -12.26 19.85
CA LEU A 547 26.41 -12.97 18.60
C LEU A 547 27.59 -12.36 17.84
N ASP A 548 28.43 -13.22 17.27
CA ASP A 548 29.63 -12.78 16.52
C ASP A 548 29.31 -12.00 15.24
N THR A 549 28.12 -12.22 14.67
CA THR A 549 27.66 -11.55 13.44
C THR A 549 26.96 -10.23 13.80
N TRP A 550 25.71 -10.29 14.23
CA TRP A 550 24.91 -9.22 14.85
C TRP A 550 23.65 -9.85 15.46
N VAL A 551 22.93 -9.10 16.29
CA VAL A 551 21.62 -9.45 16.82
C VAL A 551 20.53 -8.81 15.96
N ASN A 552 19.70 -9.62 15.33
CA ASN A 552 18.50 -9.16 14.65
C ASN A 552 17.39 -8.87 15.67
N LEU A 553 16.83 -7.66 15.63
CA LEU A 553 15.68 -7.29 16.45
C LEU A 553 14.43 -8.08 16.04
N HIS A 554 13.56 -8.37 17.00
CA HIS A 554 12.30 -9.09 16.79
C HIS A 554 11.27 -8.77 17.88
N ASP A 555 10.00 -9.09 17.61
CA ASP A 555 8.89 -8.83 18.55
C ASP A 555 8.44 -10.06 19.35
N CYS A 556 9.24 -11.15 19.35
CA CYS A 556 8.91 -12.41 20.02
C CYS A 556 9.15 -12.42 21.55
N PHE A 557 9.29 -11.25 22.19
CA PHE A 557 9.32 -11.16 23.65
C PHE A 557 7.90 -11.24 24.19
N THR A 558 7.55 -12.32 24.87
CA THR A 558 6.20 -12.53 25.41
C THR A 558 6.28 -12.80 26.92
N PRO A 559 5.93 -11.82 27.77
CA PRO A 559 5.75 -12.05 29.21
C PRO A 559 4.69 -13.11 29.45
N LEU A 560 4.96 -14.04 30.36
CA LEU A 560 3.98 -15.03 30.81
C LEU A 560 3.34 -14.53 32.12
N ASP A 561 2.07 -14.87 32.32
CA ASP A 561 1.37 -14.60 33.58
C ASP A 561 1.61 -15.73 34.62
N LYS A 562 0.89 -15.66 35.74
CA LYS A 562 0.80 -16.70 36.76
C LYS A 562 -0.16 -17.81 36.30
N GLY A 563 0.21 -18.56 35.29
CA GLY A 563 -0.34 -19.90 35.06
C GLY A 563 -0.01 -20.84 36.23
N VAL A 564 -0.88 -21.81 36.50
CA VAL A 564 -0.91 -22.74 37.67
C VAL A 564 0.27 -23.75 37.67
N THR A 565 1.51 -23.34 37.37
CA THR A 565 2.67 -24.22 37.22
C THR A 565 3.93 -23.67 37.90
N ILE A 566 4.99 -24.48 37.93
CA ILE A 566 6.29 -24.21 38.57
C ILE A 566 7.10 -23.07 37.92
N TYR A 567 6.65 -22.48 36.81
CA TYR A 567 7.37 -21.47 36.01
C TYR A 567 6.66 -20.11 35.94
N SER A 568 5.77 -19.82 36.90
CA SER A 568 4.97 -18.58 36.94
C SER A 568 5.81 -17.31 36.84
N GLY A 569 5.43 -16.37 35.96
CA GLY A 569 6.05 -15.04 35.85
C GLY A 569 7.33 -14.95 35.01
N GLY A 570 7.63 -15.97 34.21
CA GLY A 570 8.71 -15.98 33.22
C GLY A 570 8.37 -15.24 31.91
N PHE A 571 9.13 -15.52 30.85
CA PHE A 571 8.90 -14.96 29.51
C PHE A 571 9.43 -15.89 28.41
N ILE A 572 8.88 -15.72 27.20
CA ILE A 572 9.42 -16.30 25.96
C ILE A 572 10.36 -15.29 25.31
N TRP A 573 11.49 -15.77 24.80
CA TRP A 573 12.46 -14.99 24.04
C TRP A 573 12.86 -15.74 22.77
N ALA A 574 13.03 -15.03 21.65
CA ALA A 574 13.60 -15.60 20.45
C ALA A 574 15.11 -15.36 20.37
N SER A 575 15.86 -16.30 19.81
CA SER A 575 17.31 -16.15 19.64
C SER A 575 17.79 -16.87 18.40
N GLU A 576 18.77 -16.27 17.72
CA GLU A 576 19.46 -16.82 16.55
C GLU A 576 20.77 -17.53 16.92
N ARG A 577 20.99 -17.85 18.20
CA ARG A 577 22.23 -18.48 18.72
C ARG A 577 22.60 -19.81 18.06
N THR A 578 21.65 -20.51 17.47
CA THR A 578 21.87 -21.77 16.74
C THR A 578 22.04 -21.56 15.23
N GLY A 579 22.08 -20.30 14.76
CA GLY A 579 22.11 -19.93 13.36
C GLY A 579 20.73 -19.66 12.75
N PHE A 580 19.65 -20.09 13.40
CA PHE A 580 18.26 -19.82 13.04
C PHE A 580 17.48 -19.32 14.24
N ARG A 581 16.46 -18.49 14.00
CA ARG A 581 15.64 -17.92 15.06
C ARG A 581 14.73 -18.98 15.66
N HIS A 582 14.91 -19.27 16.94
CA HIS A 582 14.06 -20.18 17.71
C HIS A 582 13.60 -19.57 19.02
N LEU A 583 12.51 -20.12 19.56
CA LEU A 583 11.92 -19.67 20.81
C LEU A 583 12.52 -20.42 22.00
N TYR A 584 12.73 -19.72 23.09
CA TYR A 584 13.29 -20.23 24.34
C TYR A 584 12.44 -19.74 25.52
N LEU A 585 12.24 -20.61 26.50
CA LEU A 585 11.54 -20.29 27.72
C LEU A 585 12.53 -19.80 28.78
N TYR A 586 12.18 -18.71 29.47
CA TYR A 586 12.97 -18.12 30.55
C TYR A 586 12.13 -17.92 31.81
N ASP A 587 12.76 -18.02 32.98
CA ASP A 587 12.14 -17.64 34.25
C ASP A 587 12.17 -16.11 34.48
N ILE A 588 11.53 -15.63 35.56
CA ILE A 588 11.46 -14.21 35.91
C ILE A 588 12.83 -13.55 36.19
N ASN A 589 13.86 -14.37 36.49
CA ASN A 589 15.20 -13.92 36.78
C ASN A 589 16.12 -13.97 35.56
N GLY A 590 15.62 -14.46 34.41
CA GLY A 590 16.38 -14.59 33.17
C GLY A 590 17.17 -15.89 33.03
N VAL A 591 16.84 -16.91 33.83
CA VAL A 591 17.41 -18.25 33.65
C VAL A 591 16.71 -18.95 32.49
N CYS A 592 17.49 -19.36 31.48
CA CYS A 592 16.98 -20.12 30.34
C CYS A 592 16.57 -21.53 30.79
N LEU A 593 15.30 -21.87 30.63
CA LEU A 593 14.73 -23.17 31.01
C LEU A 593 14.84 -24.20 29.88
N GLY A 594 14.97 -23.75 28.63
CA GLY A 594 15.20 -24.61 27.46
C GLY A 594 14.57 -24.08 26.17
N PRO A 595 14.88 -24.70 25.02
CA PRO A 595 14.26 -24.38 23.75
C PRO A 595 12.80 -24.85 23.69
N ILE A 596 11.94 -24.01 23.12
CA ILE A 596 10.55 -24.33 22.71
C ILE A 596 10.55 -24.86 21.27
N THR A 597 11.43 -24.32 20.41
CA THR A 597 11.61 -24.78 19.02
C THR A 597 13.10 -24.96 18.69
N GLN A 598 13.39 -25.76 17.66
CA GLN A 598 14.76 -26.00 17.15
C GLN A 598 14.74 -26.57 15.72
N GLY A 599 15.85 -26.45 15.00
CA GLY A 599 16.09 -27.07 13.70
C GLY A 599 16.75 -26.14 12.69
N ASP A 600 16.82 -26.56 11.43
CA ASP A 600 17.39 -25.76 10.32
C ASP A 600 16.30 -24.96 9.60
N TRP A 601 15.53 -24.19 10.36
CA TRP A 601 14.41 -23.35 9.92
C TRP A 601 14.22 -22.23 10.94
N MET A 602 13.52 -21.14 10.58
CA MET A 602 13.33 -20.03 11.52
C MET A 602 11.88 -19.77 11.87
N VAL A 603 11.67 -19.44 13.14
CA VAL A 603 10.45 -18.80 13.65
C VAL A 603 10.43 -17.36 13.18
N GLU A 604 9.29 -16.92 12.67
CA GLU A 604 9.09 -15.54 12.21
C GLU A 604 8.44 -14.71 13.30
N GLN A 605 7.30 -15.16 13.82
CA GLN A 605 6.53 -14.48 14.85
C GLN A 605 5.79 -15.46 15.76
N ILE A 606 5.46 -15.02 16.98
CA ILE A 606 4.52 -15.69 17.86
C ILE A 606 3.12 -15.19 17.51
N ALA A 607 2.23 -16.10 17.12
CA ALA A 607 0.83 -15.80 16.85
C ALA A 607 -0.01 -15.74 18.15
N GLY A 608 0.37 -16.51 19.16
CA GLY A 608 -0.18 -16.41 20.52
C GLY A 608 0.26 -17.54 21.43
N VAL A 609 0.01 -17.39 22.73
CA VAL A 609 0.40 -18.33 23.78
C VAL A 609 -0.82 -18.74 24.59
N ASN A 610 -1.10 -20.04 24.66
CA ASN A 610 -2.12 -20.58 25.55
C ASN A 610 -1.42 -21.18 26.78
N GLU A 611 -1.26 -20.37 27.82
CA GLU A 611 -0.57 -20.77 29.06
C GLU A 611 -1.29 -21.89 29.81
N ALA A 612 -2.63 -21.92 29.74
CA ALA A 612 -3.45 -22.91 30.44
C ALA A 612 -3.23 -24.33 29.87
N GLU A 613 -3.13 -24.44 28.55
CA GLU A 613 -2.86 -25.71 27.86
C GLU A 613 -1.36 -25.97 27.65
N GLY A 614 -0.49 -24.99 27.95
CA GLY A 614 0.95 -25.09 27.75
C GLY A 614 1.35 -25.16 26.27
N LEU A 615 0.72 -24.35 25.42
CA LEU A 615 0.93 -24.33 23.96
C LEU A 615 1.38 -22.95 23.46
N VAL A 616 2.23 -22.94 22.44
CA VAL A 616 2.68 -21.74 21.71
C VAL A 616 2.34 -21.91 20.24
N TYR A 617 1.61 -20.94 19.70
CA TYR A 617 1.30 -20.84 18.27
C TYR A 617 2.24 -19.84 17.62
N LEU A 618 2.85 -20.22 16.50
CA LEU A 618 3.90 -19.44 15.84
C LEU A 618 3.85 -19.59 14.33
N THR A 619 4.31 -18.57 13.60
CA THR A 619 4.58 -18.67 12.16
C THR A 619 6.06 -18.94 11.90
N GLY A 620 6.37 -19.67 10.83
CA GLY A 620 7.74 -20.02 10.50
C GLY A 620 7.95 -20.76 9.19
N THR A 621 9.19 -21.16 8.95
CA THR A 621 9.67 -21.72 7.67
C THR A 621 10.03 -23.20 7.74
N LEU A 622 9.41 -23.98 8.64
CA LEU A 622 9.74 -25.41 8.85
C LEU A 622 9.61 -26.23 7.56
N ASP A 623 8.60 -25.96 6.74
CA ASP A 623 8.40 -26.64 5.44
C ASP A 623 9.30 -26.09 4.31
N GLY A 624 10.02 -25.00 4.54
CA GLY A 624 10.95 -24.40 3.60
C GLY A 624 10.91 -22.86 3.60
N PRO A 625 11.94 -22.20 3.05
CA PRO A 625 12.09 -20.75 3.11
C PRO A 625 11.16 -19.98 2.15
N LEU A 626 10.51 -20.67 1.21
CA LEU A 626 9.63 -20.05 0.21
C LEU A 626 8.20 -19.85 0.73
N GLU A 627 7.81 -20.61 1.77
CA GLU A 627 6.46 -20.67 2.33
C GLU A 627 6.47 -20.13 3.78
N SER A 628 5.32 -19.79 4.34
CA SER A 628 5.16 -19.48 5.76
C SER A 628 3.87 -20.10 6.27
N HIS A 629 3.94 -20.85 7.37
CA HIS A 629 2.79 -21.57 7.91
C HIS A 629 2.62 -21.31 9.41
N LEU A 630 1.42 -21.59 9.91
CA LEU A 630 1.12 -21.63 11.35
C LEU A 630 1.48 -23.01 11.91
N TYR A 631 2.20 -23.01 13.01
CA TYR A 631 2.56 -24.21 13.77
C TYR A 631 2.16 -24.06 15.24
N CYS A 632 2.04 -25.20 15.91
CA CYS A 632 1.86 -25.32 17.35
C CYS A 632 3.03 -26.09 17.96
N ALA A 633 3.59 -25.58 19.05
CA ALA A 633 4.63 -26.23 19.84
C ALA A 633 4.21 -26.25 21.31
N LYS A 634 4.77 -27.20 22.08
CA LYS A 634 4.63 -27.19 23.54
C LYS A 634 5.42 -26.04 24.14
N LEU A 635 4.82 -25.31 25.08
CA LEU A 635 5.48 -24.23 25.81
C LEU A 635 6.63 -24.74 26.70
N TYR A 636 6.49 -25.95 27.25
CA TYR A 636 7.45 -26.51 28.19
C TYR A 636 8.44 -27.47 27.51
N PRO A 637 9.75 -27.45 27.86
CA PRO A 637 10.80 -28.16 27.11
C PRO A 637 10.83 -29.71 27.22
N ASP A 638 9.72 -30.37 27.52
CA ASP A 638 9.66 -31.82 27.80
C ASP A 638 9.23 -32.70 26.61
N GLY A 639 8.94 -32.10 25.46
CA GLY A 639 8.63 -32.82 24.23
C GLY A 639 8.76 -31.93 23.00
N ASN A 640 9.76 -32.20 22.16
CA ASN A 640 10.07 -31.42 20.97
C ASN A 640 9.25 -31.90 19.77
N HIS A 641 7.98 -31.49 19.70
CA HIS A 641 7.16 -31.74 18.52
C HIS A 641 6.41 -30.48 18.12
N THR A 642 6.82 -29.93 16.98
CA THR A 642 6.14 -28.82 16.32
C THR A 642 5.18 -29.39 15.29
N LEU A 643 3.90 -29.08 15.42
CA LEU A 643 2.83 -29.53 14.52
C LEU A 643 2.41 -28.41 13.57
N LYS A 644 2.35 -28.70 12.28
CA LYS A 644 1.81 -27.79 11.26
C LYS A 644 0.28 -27.75 11.35
N ILE A 645 -0.30 -26.55 11.39
CA ILE A 645 -1.76 -26.34 11.43
C ILE A 645 -2.30 -26.02 10.04
N THR A 646 -1.70 -25.04 9.34
CA THR A 646 -2.16 -24.67 7.99
C THR A 646 -1.78 -25.74 6.95
N GLN A 647 -2.65 -25.94 5.96
CA GLN A 647 -2.53 -27.08 5.04
C GLN A 647 -2.11 -26.68 3.61
N ALA A 648 -2.61 -25.54 3.12
CA ALA A 648 -2.29 -25.06 1.78
C ALA A 648 -0.82 -24.64 1.67
N LYS A 649 -0.26 -24.70 0.47
CA LYS A 649 1.07 -24.16 0.18
C LYS A 649 1.03 -22.65 0.02
N GLY A 650 2.16 -22.00 0.27
CA GLY A 650 2.34 -20.57 0.04
C GLY A 650 2.56 -19.79 1.34
N LYS A 651 2.08 -18.55 1.39
CA LYS A 651 2.24 -17.69 2.58
C LYS A 651 0.94 -17.57 3.36
N HIS A 652 1.06 -17.81 4.66
CA HIS A 652 0.00 -17.63 5.63
C HIS A 652 0.37 -16.51 6.61
N VAL A 653 -0.54 -15.57 6.81
CA VAL A 653 -0.50 -14.59 7.88
C VAL A 653 -1.74 -14.80 8.74
N VAL A 654 -1.54 -15.06 10.03
CA VAL A 654 -2.63 -15.49 10.91
C VAL A 654 -2.93 -14.48 12.01
N VAL A 655 -4.21 -14.38 12.38
CA VAL A 655 -4.66 -13.64 13.55
C VAL A 655 -5.52 -14.59 14.38
N LEU A 656 -5.10 -14.86 15.63
CA LEU A 656 -5.86 -15.73 16.54
C LEU A 656 -7.01 -14.95 17.19
N ASP A 657 -8.08 -15.66 17.55
CA ASP A 657 -9.12 -15.13 18.44
C ASP A 657 -8.62 -15.09 19.89
N HIS A 658 -9.24 -14.26 20.74
CA HIS A 658 -8.79 -14.10 22.14
C HIS A 658 -8.98 -15.39 22.96
N ASN A 659 -9.99 -16.20 22.60
CA ASN A 659 -10.25 -17.50 23.23
C ASN A 659 -9.33 -18.64 22.76
N MET A 660 -8.45 -18.41 21.78
CA MET A 660 -7.49 -19.39 21.24
C MET A 660 -8.17 -20.67 20.74
N LYS A 661 -9.29 -20.53 20.02
CA LYS A 661 -10.07 -21.61 19.40
C LYS A 661 -10.07 -21.54 17.88
N ASN A 662 -10.02 -20.34 17.33
CA ASN A 662 -10.08 -20.10 15.89
C ASN A 662 -9.00 -19.10 15.48
N PHE A 663 -8.75 -19.04 14.18
CA PHE A 663 -7.88 -18.02 13.61
C PHE A 663 -8.37 -17.57 12.25
N VAL A 664 -8.09 -16.31 11.94
CA VAL A 664 -8.19 -15.83 10.57
C VAL A 664 -6.88 -16.15 9.85
N ASP A 665 -6.99 -16.83 8.72
CA ASP A 665 -5.89 -17.14 7.82
C ASP A 665 -5.96 -16.24 6.58
N PHE A 666 -4.99 -15.34 6.44
CA PHE A 666 -4.73 -14.64 5.19
C PHE A 666 -3.73 -15.46 4.39
N HIS A 667 -4.22 -16.16 3.37
CA HIS A 667 -3.46 -17.12 2.57
C HIS A 667 -3.32 -16.65 1.12
N ASP A 668 -2.10 -16.65 0.60
CA ASP A 668 -1.84 -16.52 -0.84
C ASP A 668 -0.74 -17.48 -1.34
N SER A 669 -0.65 -17.62 -2.66
CA SER A 669 0.34 -18.45 -3.35
C SER A 669 0.56 -17.92 -4.76
N LEU A 670 1.52 -18.45 -5.52
CA LEU A 670 1.71 -18.08 -6.92
C LEU A 670 0.44 -18.29 -7.77
N ASP A 671 -0.37 -19.29 -7.44
CA ASP A 671 -1.53 -19.70 -8.23
C ASP A 671 -2.86 -19.09 -7.75
N SER A 672 -2.87 -18.47 -6.56
CA SER A 672 -4.10 -17.92 -5.97
C SER A 672 -3.87 -16.56 -5.32
N PRO A 673 -4.71 -15.55 -5.62
CA PRO A 673 -4.72 -14.29 -4.90
C PRO A 673 -5.09 -14.51 -3.43
N PRO A 674 -4.86 -13.50 -2.58
CA PRO A 674 -5.22 -13.56 -1.17
C PRO A 674 -6.66 -14.00 -0.92
N ARG A 675 -6.80 -15.02 -0.07
CA ARG A 675 -8.06 -15.47 0.51
C ARG A 675 -7.99 -15.27 2.01
N ILE A 676 -9.12 -14.93 2.60
CA ILE A 676 -9.25 -14.73 4.03
C ILE A 676 -10.26 -15.72 4.55
N LEU A 677 -9.80 -16.66 5.35
CA LEU A 677 -10.58 -17.79 5.85
C LEU A 677 -10.63 -17.71 7.37
N LEU A 678 -11.76 -18.06 7.95
CA LEU A 678 -11.83 -18.40 9.37
C LEU A 678 -11.61 -19.91 9.50
N CYS A 679 -10.62 -20.30 10.30
CA CYS A 679 -10.17 -21.67 10.47
C CYS A 679 -10.21 -22.09 11.95
N SER A 680 -10.43 -23.38 12.20
CA SER A 680 -10.32 -23.99 13.52
C SER A 680 -8.85 -24.11 13.92
N LEU A 681 -8.49 -23.68 15.12
CA LEU A 681 -7.12 -23.79 15.63
C LEU A 681 -6.74 -25.24 16.00
N ASP A 682 -7.74 -26.09 16.27
CA ASP A 682 -7.56 -27.50 16.65
C ASP A 682 -6.88 -28.33 15.55
N ASN A 683 -7.31 -28.14 14.30
CA ASN A 683 -6.88 -28.98 13.18
C ASN A 683 -6.67 -28.22 11.85
N GLY A 684 -6.80 -26.90 11.85
CA GLY A 684 -6.64 -26.06 10.66
C GLY A 684 -7.78 -26.17 9.64
N SER A 685 -8.89 -26.83 9.98
CA SER A 685 -10.05 -26.93 9.07
C SER A 685 -10.71 -25.57 8.85
N VAL A 686 -11.12 -25.32 7.61
CA VAL A 686 -11.83 -24.11 7.23
C VAL A 686 -13.24 -24.16 7.80
N LEU A 687 -13.61 -23.17 8.61
CA LEU A 687 -14.94 -23.00 9.16
C LEU A 687 -15.84 -22.22 8.19
N MET A 688 -15.33 -21.10 7.67
CA MET A 688 -16.02 -20.30 6.64
C MET A 688 -15.06 -19.34 5.92
N PRO A 689 -15.33 -18.99 4.65
CA PRO A 689 -14.63 -17.89 3.99
C PRO A 689 -15.13 -16.54 4.52
N LEU A 690 -14.20 -15.64 4.86
CA LEU A 690 -14.50 -14.26 5.21
C LEU A 690 -14.38 -13.33 3.98
N TYR A 691 -13.44 -13.63 3.10
CA TYR A 691 -13.25 -12.92 1.86
C TYR A 691 -12.56 -13.81 0.82
N GLU A 692 -13.15 -13.92 -0.37
CA GLU A 692 -12.56 -14.58 -1.52
C GLU A 692 -12.78 -13.75 -2.78
N GLN A 693 -11.72 -13.51 -3.54
CA GLN A 693 -11.86 -12.98 -4.89
C GLN A 693 -11.94 -14.14 -5.88
N PRO A 694 -12.98 -14.19 -6.74
CA PRO A 694 -13.02 -15.21 -7.76
C PRO A 694 -11.88 -14.97 -8.77
N LEU A 695 -11.08 -16.01 -9.05
CA LEU A 695 -10.05 -16.00 -10.12
C LEU A 695 -10.62 -15.65 -11.51
N THR A 696 -11.95 -15.73 -11.67
CA THR A 696 -12.67 -15.35 -12.88
C THR A 696 -12.86 -13.84 -13.05
N VAL A 697 -12.35 -13.00 -12.14
CA VAL A 697 -12.37 -11.53 -12.28
C VAL A 697 -11.87 -11.16 -13.68
N PRO A 698 -12.72 -10.52 -14.52
CA PRO A 698 -12.39 -10.22 -15.91
C PRO A 698 -11.08 -9.44 -16.08
N ARG A 699 -10.69 -8.63 -15.08
CA ARG A 699 -9.43 -7.89 -15.06
C ARG A 699 -8.20 -8.79 -15.04
N LEU A 700 -8.18 -9.88 -14.25
CA LEU A 700 -7.06 -10.81 -14.19
C LEU A 700 -6.94 -11.61 -15.49
N LYS A 701 -8.07 -12.09 -16.03
CA LYS A 701 -8.10 -12.79 -17.33
C LYS A 701 -7.61 -11.92 -18.48
N LYS A 702 -7.94 -10.63 -18.48
CA LYS A 702 -7.50 -9.66 -19.52
C LYS A 702 -6.00 -9.37 -19.49
N LEU A 703 -5.34 -9.54 -18.34
CA LEU A 703 -3.93 -9.19 -18.17
C LEU A 703 -2.97 -10.33 -18.53
N HIS A 704 -3.48 -11.55 -18.79
CA HIS A 704 -2.65 -12.71 -19.14
C HIS A 704 -1.46 -12.92 -18.18
N LEU A 705 -1.70 -12.72 -16.88
CA LEU A 705 -0.68 -12.85 -15.84
C LEU A 705 -0.32 -14.33 -15.70
N GLU A 706 0.99 -14.62 -15.69
CA GLU A 706 1.50 -15.97 -15.51
C GLU A 706 2.47 -16.01 -14.31
N PRO A 707 2.31 -16.97 -13.39
CA PRO A 707 3.23 -17.10 -12.27
C PRO A 707 4.66 -17.40 -12.79
N PRO A 708 5.71 -16.89 -12.13
CA PRO A 708 7.07 -17.28 -12.46
C PRO A 708 7.36 -18.74 -12.10
N GLU A 709 8.31 -19.33 -12.79
CA GLU A 709 8.90 -20.62 -12.38
C GLU A 709 9.94 -20.37 -11.28
N LEU A 710 9.76 -20.99 -10.12
CA LEU A 710 10.74 -20.94 -9.03
C LEU A 710 11.81 -22.02 -9.24
N VAL A 711 13.08 -21.61 -9.22
CA VAL A 711 14.22 -22.49 -9.46
C VAL A 711 15.27 -22.39 -8.35
N GLN A 712 16.12 -23.41 -8.24
CA GLN A 712 17.26 -23.43 -7.34
C GLN A 712 18.57 -23.48 -8.13
N ILE A 713 19.54 -22.67 -7.73
CA ILE A 713 20.89 -22.66 -8.27
C ILE A 713 21.91 -22.77 -7.13
N GLN A 714 23.15 -23.07 -7.47
CA GLN A 714 24.26 -23.07 -6.51
C GLN A 714 25.14 -21.85 -6.73
N ALA A 715 25.46 -21.14 -5.66
CA ALA A 715 26.54 -20.17 -5.62
C ALA A 715 27.89 -20.86 -5.82
N ASN A 716 28.94 -20.07 -6.03
CA ASN A 716 30.30 -20.58 -6.26
C ASN A 716 30.85 -21.43 -5.10
N ASP A 717 30.36 -21.23 -3.87
CA ASP A 717 30.74 -22.01 -2.68
C ASP A 717 29.81 -23.22 -2.42
N GLY A 718 28.84 -23.47 -3.31
CA GLY A 718 27.84 -24.53 -3.17
C GLY A 718 26.58 -24.12 -2.41
N THR A 719 26.48 -22.89 -1.90
CA THR A 719 25.27 -22.40 -1.21
C THR A 719 24.06 -22.40 -2.15
N VAL A 720 22.92 -22.92 -1.69
CA VAL A 720 21.67 -22.92 -2.47
C VAL A 720 21.03 -21.54 -2.48
N LEU A 721 20.81 -21.01 -3.68
CA LEU A 721 20.09 -19.75 -3.97
C LEU A 721 18.77 -20.04 -4.68
N TYR A 722 17.74 -19.25 -4.39
CA TYR A 722 16.42 -19.37 -5.00
C TYR A 722 16.21 -18.25 -6.02
N GLY A 723 15.71 -18.61 -7.20
CA GLY A 723 15.40 -17.67 -8.27
C GLY A 723 13.97 -17.79 -8.80
N ALA A 724 13.49 -16.75 -9.47
CA ALA A 724 12.19 -16.73 -10.15
C ALA A 724 12.35 -16.32 -11.62
N LEU A 725 11.83 -17.15 -12.52
CA LEU A 725 11.89 -16.96 -13.99
C LEU A 725 10.54 -16.52 -14.54
N TYR A 726 10.52 -15.36 -15.19
CA TYR A 726 9.37 -14.89 -15.96
C TYR A 726 9.69 -15.04 -17.45
N MET A 727 9.32 -16.18 -18.01
CA MET A 727 9.62 -16.55 -19.40
C MET A 727 8.69 -15.85 -20.38
N PRO A 728 9.20 -15.18 -21.43
CA PRO A 728 8.36 -14.68 -22.52
C PRO A 728 7.54 -15.79 -23.18
N ASP A 729 6.43 -15.42 -23.81
CA ASP A 729 5.64 -16.36 -24.61
C ASP A 729 6.42 -16.77 -25.88
N GLU A 730 6.89 -18.02 -25.90
CA GLU A 730 7.65 -18.61 -27.00
C GLU A 730 6.88 -18.55 -28.33
N THR A 731 5.55 -18.67 -28.31
CA THR A 731 4.74 -18.64 -29.54
C THR A 731 4.76 -17.26 -30.21
N ARG A 732 5.01 -16.21 -29.44
CA ARG A 732 5.05 -14.82 -29.90
C ARG A 732 6.46 -14.32 -30.18
N PHE A 733 7.45 -14.73 -29.37
CA PHE A 733 8.81 -14.19 -29.44
C PHE A 733 9.85 -15.19 -29.95
N GLY A 734 9.44 -16.42 -30.25
CA GLY A 734 10.34 -17.53 -30.58
C GLY A 734 11.02 -18.13 -29.35
N PRO A 735 11.81 -19.21 -29.52
CA PRO A 735 12.53 -19.85 -28.43
C PRO A 735 13.68 -18.99 -27.89
N PRO A 736 14.18 -19.25 -26.66
CA PRO A 736 15.36 -18.58 -26.11
C PRO A 736 16.62 -18.78 -26.99
N PRO A 737 17.66 -17.93 -26.85
CA PRO A 737 17.90 -16.99 -25.76
C PRO A 737 17.19 -15.64 -25.93
N TYR A 738 16.72 -15.08 -24.82
CA TYR A 738 16.04 -13.78 -24.76
C TYR A 738 16.96 -12.65 -24.28
N LYS A 739 16.61 -11.41 -24.63
CA LYS A 739 17.06 -10.24 -23.86
C LYS A 739 16.56 -10.41 -22.44
N THR A 740 17.41 -10.14 -21.46
CA THR A 740 17.14 -10.48 -20.06
C THR A 740 17.27 -9.25 -19.17
N MET A 741 16.33 -9.08 -18.24
CA MET A 741 16.40 -8.09 -17.17
C MET A 741 16.51 -8.80 -15.82
N VAL A 742 17.59 -8.54 -15.09
CA VAL A 742 17.74 -8.98 -13.69
C VAL A 742 17.05 -7.94 -12.80
N SER A 743 15.96 -8.33 -12.15
CA SER A 743 15.25 -7.52 -11.16
C SER A 743 15.75 -7.87 -9.77
N VAL A 744 16.48 -6.94 -9.14
CA VAL A 744 17.23 -7.21 -7.91
C VAL A 744 16.87 -6.23 -6.79
N TYR A 745 16.74 -6.78 -5.58
CA TYR A 745 16.91 -6.01 -4.34
C TYR A 745 18.21 -6.43 -3.66
N GLY A 746 18.32 -7.69 -3.24
CA GLY A 746 19.58 -8.33 -2.81
C GLY A 746 20.16 -7.89 -1.46
N GLY A 747 19.54 -6.90 -0.79
CA GLY A 747 19.92 -6.44 0.54
C GLY A 747 19.32 -7.28 1.68
N PRO A 748 19.79 -7.03 2.93
CA PRO A 748 19.30 -7.70 4.13
C PRO A 748 17.83 -7.37 4.43
N SER A 749 17.22 -8.14 5.33
CA SER A 749 15.81 -8.04 5.74
C SER A 749 14.74 -8.27 4.65
N VAL A 750 15.12 -8.47 3.39
CA VAL A 750 14.19 -8.68 2.28
C VAL A 750 14.37 -10.07 1.65
N GLN A 751 13.27 -10.67 1.21
CA GLN A 751 13.24 -11.85 0.36
C GLN A 751 12.26 -11.58 -0.79
N LEU A 752 12.70 -11.72 -2.04
CA LEU A 752 11.82 -11.55 -3.21
C LEU A 752 11.23 -12.88 -3.67
N VAL A 753 12.03 -13.95 -3.66
CA VAL A 753 11.67 -15.25 -4.22
C VAL A 753 10.93 -16.07 -3.18
N CYS A 754 9.61 -16.19 -3.35
CA CYS A 754 8.73 -16.93 -2.45
C CYS A 754 7.44 -17.35 -3.16
N ASP A 755 6.76 -18.36 -2.61
CA ASP A 755 5.47 -18.84 -3.12
C ASP A 755 4.34 -17.93 -2.61
N SER A 756 4.07 -16.85 -3.34
CA SER A 756 3.10 -15.83 -2.97
C SER A 756 2.61 -15.07 -4.20
N TRP A 757 1.35 -14.63 -4.16
CA TRP A 757 0.68 -13.97 -5.29
C TRP A 757 1.41 -12.70 -5.75
N ILE A 758 2.15 -12.05 -4.85
CA ILE A 758 2.94 -10.84 -5.15
C ILE A 758 3.95 -11.07 -6.27
N ASN A 759 4.46 -12.30 -6.43
CA ASN A 759 5.36 -12.65 -7.52
C ASN A 759 4.59 -12.83 -8.83
N THR A 760 3.35 -13.32 -8.80
CA THR A 760 2.49 -13.43 -9.99
C THR A 760 2.03 -12.06 -10.46
N VAL A 761 1.79 -11.11 -9.55
CA VAL A 761 1.35 -9.75 -9.89
C VAL A 761 2.45 -8.70 -9.75
N ASP A 762 3.72 -9.11 -9.91
CA ASP A 762 4.80 -8.18 -10.18
C ASP A 762 4.60 -7.58 -11.57
N MET A 763 3.88 -6.46 -11.62
CA MET A 763 3.41 -5.89 -12.88
C MET A 763 4.54 -5.40 -13.78
N ARG A 764 5.71 -5.03 -13.22
CA ARG A 764 6.87 -4.67 -14.05
C ARG A 764 7.45 -5.93 -14.69
N ALA A 765 7.61 -7.01 -13.92
CA ALA A 765 8.07 -8.28 -14.48
C ALA A 765 7.11 -8.80 -15.57
N GLN A 766 5.80 -8.75 -15.32
CA GLN A 766 4.76 -9.13 -16.28
C GLN A 766 4.79 -8.24 -17.54
N TYR A 767 5.00 -6.93 -17.37
CA TYR A 767 5.10 -6.02 -18.50
C TYR A 767 6.33 -6.32 -19.37
N LEU A 768 7.51 -6.47 -18.77
CA LEU A 768 8.74 -6.79 -19.51
C LEU A 768 8.63 -8.15 -20.21
N ARG A 769 8.07 -9.16 -19.55
CA ARG A 769 7.73 -10.46 -20.15
C ARG A 769 6.83 -10.31 -21.37
N SER A 770 5.78 -9.48 -21.28
CA SER A 770 4.85 -9.21 -22.37
C SER A 770 5.50 -8.52 -23.59
N LYS A 771 6.72 -8.00 -23.40
CA LYS A 771 7.56 -7.35 -24.42
C LYS A 771 8.68 -8.24 -24.94
N GLY A 772 8.73 -9.52 -24.55
CA GLY A 772 9.76 -10.45 -25.03
C GLY A 772 11.05 -10.43 -24.21
N ILE A 773 11.04 -9.80 -23.03
CA ILE A 773 12.19 -9.74 -22.13
C ILE A 773 12.03 -10.80 -21.04
N LEU A 774 13.02 -11.69 -20.90
CA LEU A 774 13.12 -12.61 -19.78
C LEU A 774 13.40 -11.81 -18.51
N VAL A 775 12.57 -11.96 -17.47
CA VAL A 775 12.86 -11.35 -16.16
C VAL A 775 13.36 -12.41 -15.19
N TRP A 776 14.47 -12.10 -14.54
CA TRP A 776 15.12 -12.96 -13.57
C TRP A 776 15.19 -12.26 -12.22
N LYS A 777 14.76 -12.95 -11.16
CA LYS A 777 15.02 -12.55 -9.77
C LYS A 777 15.85 -13.64 -9.11
N LEU A 778 16.75 -13.24 -8.22
CA LEU A 778 17.59 -14.15 -7.44
C LEU A 778 17.79 -13.58 -6.04
N ASP A 779 17.44 -14.37 -5.03
CA ASP A 779 17.79 -14.07 -3.64
C ASP A 779 19.22 -14.58 -3.37
N ASN A 780 20.18 -13.65 -3.40
CA ASN A 780 21.60 -13.89 -3.11
C ASN A 780 21.87 -14.07 -1.61
N ARG A 781 23.07 -14.57 -1.25
CA ARG A 781 23.55 -14.53 0.14
C ARG A 781 23.47 -13.11 0.69
N GLY A 782 22.92 -12.96 1.90
CA GLY A 782 22.56 -11.67 2.49
C GLY A 782 21.06 -11.44 2.66
N THR A 783 20.21 -12.05 1.84
CA THR A 783 18.75 -11.88 1.94
C THR A 783 18.16 -12.60 3.16
N ALA A 784 16.95 -12.22 3.56
CA ALA A 784 16.28 -12.74 4.74
C ALA A 784 15.78 -14.19 4.60
N ARG A 785 15.25 -14.74 5.70
CA ARG A 785 14.52 -16.04 5.77
C ARG A 785 15.36 -17.29 5.53
N ARG A 786 16.70 -17.18 5.68
CA ARG A 786 17.66 -18.26 5.44
C ARG A 786 18.63 -18.51 6.61
N GLY A 787 18.36 -17.92 7.77
CA GLY A 787 19.22 -17.99 8.96
C GLY A 787 20.36 -16.97 8.95
N LEU A 788 20.91 -16.71 10.14
CA LEU A 788 21.90 -15.67 10.40
C LEU A 788 23.21 -15.90 9.64
N ARG A 789 23.60 -17.15 9.37
CA ARG A 789 24.81 -17.43 8.57
C ARG A 789 24.65 -16.99 7.11
N PHE A 790 23.46 -17.16 6.54
CA PHE A 790 23.18 -16.77 5.15
C PHE A 790 23.09 -15.26 5.02
N GLU A 791 22.41 -14.59 5.96
CA GLU A 791 22.33 -13.13 6.03
C GLU A 791 23.70 -12.49 6.35
N GLY A 792 24.42 -13.09 7.30
CA GLY A 792 25.73 -12.69 7.80
C GLY A 792 26.85 -12.67 6.76
N ALA A 793 26.64 -13.27 5.60
CA ALA A 793 27.57 -13.17 4.47
C ALA A 793 27.83 -11.72 4.04
N LEU A 794 26.90 -10.80 4.31
CA LEU A 794 27.08 -9.38 3.99
C LEU A 794 27.99 -8.63 4.96
N LYS A 795 28.33 -9.20 6.12
CA LYS A 795 29.16 -8.53 7.12
C LYS A 795 30.50 -8.10 6.51
N HIS A 796 30.74 -6.79 6.45
CA HIS A 796 31.87 -6.11 5.78
C HIS A 796 32.02 -6.41 4.28
N ASN A 797 30.99 -6.90 3.61
CA ASN A 797 31.05 -7.41 2.24
C ASN A 797 29.87 -6.96 1.35
N CYS A 798 29.14 -5.90 1.71
CA CYS A 798 28.09 -5.32 0.85
C CYS A 798 28.65 -4.93 -0.53
N GLY A 799 27.93 -5.24 -1.60
CA GLY A 799 28.38 -5.03 -2.99
C GLY A 799 29.46 -6.01 -3.47
N ARG A 800 29.93 -6.92 -2.61
CA ARG A 800 30.86 -7.99 -2.95
C ARG A 800 30.14 -9.30 -3.26
N ILE A 801 29.69 -9.99 -2.20
CA ILE A 801 29.13 -11.35 -2.27
C ILE A 801 27.78 -11.36 -2.97
N ASP A 802 26.93 -10.39 -2.62
CA ASP A 802 25.65 -10.16 -3.27
C ASP A 802 25.79 -9.96 -4.79
N ALA A 803 26.72 -9.13 -5.23
CA ALA A 803 26.94 -8.88 -6.66
C ALA A 803 27.55 -10.11 -7.39
N GLU A 804 28.42 -10.88 -6.72
CA GLU A 804 28.99 -12.13 -7.25
C GLU A 804 27.91 -13.22 -7.42
N ASP A 805 26.95 -13.30 -6.52
CA ASP A 805 25.81 -14.21 -6.64
C ASP A 805 24.89 -13.79 -7.80
N GLN A 806 24.68 -12.48 -8.03
CA GLN A 806 23.93 -12.00 -9.19
C GLN A 806 24.64 -12.33 -10.52
N LEU A 807 25.97 -12.20 -10.57
CA LEU A 807 26.77 -12.69 -11.70
C LEU A 807 26.57 -14.20 -11.92
N THR A 808 26.63 -14.99 -10.84
CA THR A 808 26.44 -16.45 -10.90
C THR A 808 25.06 -16.80 -11.49
N GLY A 809 24.02 -16.06 -11.11
CA GLY A 809 22.69 -16.17 -11.70
C GLY A 809 22.67 -15.89 -13.20
N ALA A 810 23.30 -14.79 -13.63
CA ALA A 810 23.39 -14.45 -15.06
C ALA A 810 24.15 -15.52 -15.87
N GLU A 811 25.27 -16.03 -15.36
CA GLU A 811 26.04 -17.10 -15.99
C GLU A 811 25.25 -18.41 -16.07
N TRP A 812 24.46 -18.73 -15.05
CA TRP A 812 23.57 -19.88 -15.07
C TRP A 812 22.52 -19.78 -16.18
N LEU A 813 21.88 -18.61 -16.35
CA LEU A 813 20.92 -18.38 -17.43
C LEU A 813 21.55 -18.56 -18.82
N ILE A 814 22.77 -18.06 -19.00
CA ILE A 814 23.52 -18.23 -20.25
C ILE A 814 23.84 -19.70 -20.50
N LYS A 815 24.32 -20.41 -19.47
CA LYS A 815 24.65 -21.85 -19.58
C LYS A 815 23.41 -22.70 -19.89
N LYS A 816 22.24 -22.30 -19.39
CA LYS A 816 20.94 -22.93 -19.71
C LYS A 816 20.42 -22.59 -21.10
N GLY A 817 21.05 -21.66 -21.81
CA GLY A 817 20.62 -21.18 -23.13
C GLY A 817 19.42 -20.22 -23.06
N LEU A 818 19.06 -19.74 -21.88
CA LEU A 818 17.92 -18.82 -21.67
C LEU A 818 18.29 -17.36 -21.98
N ALA A 819 19.55 -16.99 -21.72
CA ALA A 819 20.09 -15.64 -21.93
C ALA A 819 21.35 -15.67 -22.80
N LYS A 820 21.77 -14.50 -23.29
CA LYS A 820 22.96 -14.33 -24.13
C LYS A 820 23.90 -13.26 -23.55
N PHE A 821 25.21 -13.48 -23.67
CA PHE A 821 26.23 -12.47 -23.35
C PHE A 821 25.93 -11.12 -24.03
N GLY A 822 26.13 -10.03 -23.30
CA GLY A 822 25.90 -8.66 -23.78
C GLY A 822 24.43 -8.27 -23.94
N HIS A 823 23.46 -9.11 -23.53
CA HIS A 823 22.02 -8.84 -23.62
C HIS A 823 21.32 -9.00 -22.25
N ILE A 824 22.02 -8.65 -21.18
CA ILE A 824 21.52 -8.71 -19.80
C ILE A 824 21.58 -7.31 -19.18
N GLY A 825 20.43 -6.81 -18.77
CA GLY A 825 20.28 -5.56 -18.01
C GLY A 825 20.02 -5.82 -16.54
N LEU A 826 20.18 -4.78 -15.72
CA LEU A 826 19.88 -4.78 -14.29
C LEU A 826 18.81 -3.73 -13.97
N TYR A 827 17.92 -4.04 -13.05
CA TYR A 827 16.94 -3.12 -12.49
C TYR A 827 16.84 -3.32 -10.98
N GLY A 828 16.87 -2.23 -10.23
CA GLY A 828 16.59 -2.27 -8.80
C GLY A 828 16.36 -0.88 -8.20
N TRP A 829 15.78 -0.87 -7.00
CA TRP A 829 15.49 0.34 -6.22
C TRP A 829 16.07 0.24 -4.81
N SER A 830 16.48 1.37 -4.21
CA SER A 830 17.12 1.40 -2.89
C SER A 830 18.41 0.56 -2.87
N TYR A 831 18.55 -0.44 -1.99
CA TYR A 831 19.64 -1.41 -2.06
C TYR A 831 19.73 -2.09 -3.43
N GLY A 832 18.59 -2.37 -4.07
CA GLY A 832 18.57 -2.90 -5.44
C GLY A 832 19.17 -1.95 -6.47
N GLY A 833 19.01 -0.64 -6.28
CA GLY A 833 19.64 0.38 -7.11
C GLY A 833 21.15 0.39 -6.91
N TYR A 834 21.59 0.35 -5.64
CA TYR A 834 23.00 0.16 -5.28
C TYR A 834 23.59 -1.07 -5.95
N LEU A 835 22.94 -2.24 -5.80
CA LEU A 835 23.44 -3.50 -6.32
C LEU A 835 23.42 -3.54 -7.84
N SER A 836 22.44 -2.90 -8.49
CA SER A 836 22.40 -2.74 -9.95
C SER A 836 23.60 -1.92 -10.47
N ALA A 837 23.86 -0.75 -9.87
CA ALA A 837 24.99 0.08 -10.25
C ALA A 837 26.35 -0.58 -9.92
N MET A 838 26.46 -1.23 -8.77
CA MET A 838 27.64 -1.97 -8.34
C MET A 838 27.96 -3.14 -9.28
N THR A 839 26.97 -3.97 -9.59
CA THR A 839 27.12 -5.14 -10.46
C THR A 839 27.49 -4.72 -11.89
N LEU A 840 26.88 -3.65 -12.42
CA LEU A 840 27.23 -3.07 -13.71
C LEU A 840 28.70 -2.60 -13.76
N ALA A 841 29.17 -1.98 -12.67
CA ALA A 841 30.53 -1.47 -12.58
C ALA A 841 31.57 -2.60 -12.44
N ARG A 842 31.26 -3.64 -11.64
CA ARG A 842 32.18 -4.75 -11.35
C ARG A 842 32.27 -5.78 -12.47
N PHE A 843 31.17 -6.03 -13.19
CA PHE A 843 31.09 -7.09 -14.21
C PHE A 843 30.68 -6.54 -15.59
N PRO A 844 31.47 -5.62 -16.16
CA PRO A 844 31.09 -4.85 -17.35
C PRO A 844 31.03 -5.67 -18.64
N ASP A 845 31.52 -6.91 -18.64
CA ASP A 845 31.50 -7.81 -19.81
C ASP A 845 30.23 -8.68 -19.87
N VAL A 846 29.46 -8.74 -18.78
CA VAL A 846 28.21 -9.52 -18.69
C VAL A 846 26.99 -8.61 -18.81
N PHE A 847 26.99 -7.46 -18.11
CA PHE A 847 25.85 -6.57 -18.01
C PHE A 847 25.96 -5.36 -18.94
N GLN A 848 24.93 -5.14 -19.75
CA GLN A 848 24.89 -4.14 -20.82
C GLN A 848 24.34 -2.79 -20.35
N CYS A 849 23.38 -2.80 -19.43
CA CYS A 849 22.78 -1.60 -18.88
C CYS A 849 22.26 -1.81 -17.45
N ALA A 850 22.04 -0.73 -16.71
CA ALA A 850 21.37 -0.77 -15.42
C ALA A 850 20.42 0.42 -15.22
N VAL A 851 19.26 0.14 -14.62
CA VAL A 851 18.35 1.13 -14.06
C VAL A 851 18.52 1.10 -12.54
N SER A 852 19.07 2.18 -12.00
CA SER A 852 19.44 2.30 -10.59
C SER A 852 18.59 3.36 -9.90
N GLY A 853 17.53 2.92 -9.23
CA GLY A 853 16.60 3.79 -8.48
C GLY A 853 17.01 4.03 -7.03
N ALA A 854 16.98 5.28 -6.57
CA ALA A 854 17.34 5.74 -5.23
C ALA A 854 18.54 4.99 -4.59
N PRO A 855 19.71 4.90 -5.25
CA PRO A 855 20.80 4.04 -4.79
C PRO A 855 21.57 4.65 -3.63
N VAL A 856 21.89 3.84 -2.61
CA VAL A 856 22.99 4.16 -1.69
C VAL A 856 24.31 3.99 -2.44
N THR A 857 24.95 5.09 -2.82
CA THR A 857 26.18 5.03 -3.64
C THR A 857 27.47 4.93 -2.82
N SER A 858 27.38 5.20 -1.53
CA SER A 858 28.48 5.25 -0.57
C SER A 858 27.94 5.10 0.84
N TRP A 859 28.42 4.11 1.58
CA TRP A 859 27.88 3.75 2.89
C TRP A 859 28.15 4.80 3.98
N ASP A 860 29.18 5.65 3.85
CA ASP A 860 29.40 6.80 4.74
C ASP A 860 28.30 7.88 4.65
N GLY A 861 27.47 7.83 3.60
CA GLY A 861 26.37 8.77 3.39
C GLY A 861 25.03 8.33 3.97
N TYR A 862 24.96 7.14 4.58
CA TYR A 862 23.74 6.56 5.12
C TYR A 862 23.80 6.51 6.66
N ASP A 863 22.71 6.09 7.33
CA ASP A 863 22.58 6.22 8.78
C ASP A 863 23.47 5.26 9.59
N THR A 864 23.59 5.53 10.89
CA THR A 864 24.39 4.72 11.83
C THR A 864 23.91 3.27 11.94
N PHE A 865 22.63 3.04 12.24
CA PHE A 865 22.13 1.71 12.62
C PHE A 865 22.21 0.72 11.47
N TYR A 866 21.72 1.09 10.28
CA TYR A 866 21.79 0.20 9.13
C TYR A 866 23.23 -0.05 8.73
N THR A 867 24.00 1.03 8.55
CA THR A 867 25.33 0.93 7.97
C THR A 867 26.30 0.21 8.89
N GLU A 868 26.35 0.59 10.18
CA GLU A 868 27.33 0.05 11.12
C GLU A 868 27.05 -1.42 11.47
N LYS A 869 25.79 -1.85 11.41
CA LYS A 869 25.41 -3.28 11.53
C LYS A 869 26.09 -4.15 10.46
N TYR A 870 26.07 -3.71 9.20
CA TYR A 870 26.57 -4.52 8.08
C TYR A 870 28.02 -4.22 7.70
N MET A 871 28.47 -2.97 7.86
CA MET A 871 29.80 -2.52 7.42
C MET A 871 30.78 -2.22 8.58
N GLY A 872 30.31 -2.18 9.83
CA GLY A 872 31.11 -1.71 10.96
C GLY A 872 31.29 -0.18 10.95
N LEU A 873 32.19 0.35 11.79
CA LEU A 873 32.45 1.80 11.79
C LEU A 873 33.34 2.21 10.60
N PRO A 874 33.06 3.35 9.92
CA PRO A 874 33.89 3.83 8.82
C PRO A 874 35.37 4.04 9.19
N SER A 875 35.65 4.37 10.45
CA SER A 875 37.01 4.56 10.97
C SER A 875 37.77 3.25 11.18
N GLU A 876 37.07 2.15 11.35
CA GLU A 876 37.65 0.82 11.64
C GLU A 876 37.92 0.03 10.36
N ASP A 877 37.06 0.15 9.35
CA ASP A 877 37.22 -0.53 8.05
C ASP A 877 37.07 0.44 6.84
N PRO A 878 38.00 1.40 6.68
CA PRO A 878 37.94 2.35 5.56
C PRO A 878 38.05 1.64 4.20
N VAL A 879 38.76 0.52 4.12
CA VAL A 879 38.95 -0.26 2.88
C VAL A 879 37.66 -0.98 2.49
N GLY A 880 36.94 -1.57 3.45
CA GLY A 880 35.61 -2.14 3.24
C GLY A 880 34.64 -1.09 2.70
N TYR A 881 34.54 0.06 3.36
CA TYR A 881 33.70 1.19 2.92
C TYR A 881 34.05 1.68 1.50
N GLU A 882 35.34 1.80 1.18
CA GLU A 882 35.78 2.20 -0.15
C GLU A 882 35.40 1.15 -1.20
N SER A 883 35.71 -0.13 -0.94
CA SER A 883 35.44 -1.23 -1.88
C SER A 883 33.95 -1.50 -2.09
N SER A 884 33.11 -1.20 -1.09
CA SER A 884 31.65 -1.26 -1.16
C SER A 884 31.02 -0.01 -1.76
N SER A 885 31.79 1.04 -2.05
CA SER A 885 31.29 2.23 -2.74
C SER A 885 31.22 2.01 -4.25
N VAL A 886 30.09 2.35 -4.88
CA VAL A 886 29.95 2.29 -6.35
C VAL A 886 31.00 3.17 -7.03
N MET A 887 31.33 4.32 -6.41
CA MET A 887 32.29 5.30 -6.92
C MET A 887 33.69 4.71 -7.11
N HIS A 888 34.10 3.74 -6.29
CA HIS A 888 35.40 3.06 -6.44
C HIS A 888 35.51 2.26 -7.76
N HIS A 889 34.38 1.75 -8.27
CA HIS A 889 34.35 0.87 -9.45
C HIS A 889 33.99 1.56 -10.78
N VAL A 890 33.54 2.82 -10.75
CA VAL A 890 33.02 3.53 -11.95
C VAL A 890 33.98 3.54 -13.14
N HIS A 891 35.29 3.56 -12.91
CA HIS A 891 36.31 3.55 -13.97
C HIS A 891 36.21 2.30 -14.88
N ARG A 892 35.72 1.18 -14.34
CA ARG A 892 35.57 -0.11 -15.05
C ARG A 892 34.27 -0.21 -15.86
N MET A 893 33.29 0.62 -15.56
CA MET A 893 31.96 0.57 -16.18
C MET A 893 32.05 0.74 -17.71
N LYS A 894 31.44 -0.20 -18.45
CA LYS A 894 31.29 -0.15 -19.92
C LYS A 894 29.83 0.02 -20.35
N GLY A 895 28.90 -0.58 -19.59
CA GLY A 895 27.47 -0.51 -19.87
C GLY A 895 26.85 0.85 -19.58
N LYS A 896 25.60 1.02 -20.01
CA LYS A 896 24.83 2.26 -19.83
C LYS A 896 24.19 2.31 -18.44
N LEU A 897 24.08 3.49 -17.83
CA LEU A 897 23.46 3.67 -16.52
C LEU A 897 22.34 4.72 -16.58
N LEU A 898 21.13 4.36 -16.12
CA LEU A 898 20.05 5.29 -15.80
C LEU A 898 19.93 5.42 -14.28
N LEU A 899 20.05 6.64 -13.78
CA LEU A 899 19.80 6.99 -12.38
C LEU A 899 18.37 7.54 -12.25
N VAL A 900 17.60 7.01 -11.30
CA VAL A 900 16.26 7.53 -10.97
C VAL A 900 16.24 7.92 -9.50
N HIS A 901 15.82 9.14 -9.15
CA HIS A 901 15.85 9.58 -7.75
C HIS A 901 14.82 10.68 -7.45
N GLY A 902 14.15 10.56 -6.31
CA GLY A 902 13.42 11.67 -5.68
C GLY A 902 14.40 12.71 -5.11
N MET A 903 14.13 13.99 -5.34
CA MET A 903 15.07 15.06 -4.95
C MET A 903 14.97 15.40 -3.46
N ILE A 904 13.83 15.10 -2.84
CA ILE A 904 13.56 15.32 -1.41
C ILE A 904 13.54 14.02 -0.61
N ASP A 905 14.18 12.96 -1.12
CA ASP A 905 14.38 11.71 -0.39
C ASP A 905 15.14 11.96 0.92
N GLU A 906 14.46 11.75 2.04
CA GLU A 906 14.98 11.90 3.41
C GLU A 906 15.40 10.57 4.04
N ASN A 907 15.41 9.50 3.24
CA ASN A 907 16.02 8.23 3.58
C ASN A 907 17.37 8.08 2.86
N VAL A 908 17.34 7.83 1.55
CA VAL A 908 18.54 7.80 0.72
C VAL A 908 18.70 9.17 0.10
N HIS A 909 19.38 10.08 0.80
CA HIS A 909 19.50 11.46 0.33
C HIS A 909 19.97 11.57 -1.12
N PHE A 910 19.42 12.50 -1.89
CA PHE A 910 19.84 12.80 -3.27
C PHE A 910 21.36 13.06 -3.40
N ARG A 911 22.01 13.44 -2.29
CA ARG A 911 23.48 13.48 -2.12
C ARG A 911 24.17 12.23 -2.68
N HIS A 912 23.61 11.04 -2.52
CA HIS A 912 24.19 9.80 -3.06
C HIS A 912 24.32 9.86 -4.58
N THR A 913 23.24 10.21 -5.28
CA THR A 913 23.25 10.38 -6.74
C THR A 913 24.20 11.51 -7.16
N ALA A 914 24.17 12.65 -6.48
CA ALA A 914 25.06 13.77 -6.79
C ALA A 914 26.55 13.41 -6.66
N ARG A 915 26.93 12.66 -5.61
CA ARG A 915 28.30 12.17 -5.41
C ARG A 915 28.72 11.18 -6.50
N LEU A 916 27.83 10.24 -6.87
CA LEU A 916 28.12 9.28 -7.94
C LEU A 916 28.32 9.99 -9.28
N ILE A 917 27.52 11.01 -9.58
CA ILE A 917 27.68 11.83 -10.79
C ILE A 917 29.07 12.48 -10.85
N ASN A 918 29.57 13.04 -9.75
CA ASN A 918 30.93 13.59 -9.71
C ASN A 918 31.98 12.53 -10.09
N ALA A 919 31.83 11.30 -9.58
CA ALA A 919 32.74 10.21 -9.90
C ALA A 919 32.63 9.75 -11.37
N LEU A 920 31.41 9.67 -11.92
CA LEU A 920 31.15 9.35 -13.33
C LEU A 920 31.74 10.41 -14.27
N VAL A 921 31.55 11.69 -13.96
CA VAL A 921 32.10 12.82 -14.72
C VAL A 921 33.64 12.78 -14.70
N ALA A 922 34.24 12.58 -13.53
CA ALA A 922 35.70 12.47 -13.39
C ALA A 922 36.26 11.30 -14.22
N ALA A 923 35.55 10.17 -14.27
CA ALA A 923 35.90 8.99 -15.06
C ALA A 923 35.44 9.06 -16.54
N ARG A 924 34.81 10.16 -16.97
CA ARG A 924 34.24 10.37 -18.32
C ARG A 924 33.28 9.25 -18.73
N LYS A 925 32.45 8.77 -17.81
CA LYS A 925 31.43 7.74 -18.05
C LYS A 925 30.08 8.40 -18.33
N PRO A 926 29.38 7.99 -19.40
CA PRO A 926 28.06 8.52 -19.70
C PRO A 926 27.02 7.98 -18.71
N TYR A 927 26.04 8.80 -18.39
CA TYR A 927 24.88 8.44 -17.58
C TYR A 927 23.65 9.20 -18.04
N GLU A 928 22.48 8.62 -17.80
CA GLU A 928 21.18 9.29 -17.91
C GLU A 928 20.61 9.49 -16.50
N ILE A 929 19.80 10.53 -16.31
CA ILE A 929 19.17 10.82 -15.02
C ILE A 929 17.71 11.21 -15.19
N LEU A 930 16.86 10.64 -14.34
CA LEU A 930 15.46 10.97 -14.18
C LEU A 930 15.23 11.43 -12.73
N ILE A 931 14.86 12.70 -12.57
CA ILE A 931 14.66 13.33 -11.25
C ILE A 931 13.18 13.59 -11.02
N PHE A 932 12.71 13.30 -9.81
CA PHE A 932 11.39 13.69 -9.33
C PHE A 932 11.52 14.74 -8.22
N PRO A 933 11.34 16.04 -8.52
CA PRO A 933 11.65 17.12 -7.56
C PRO A 933 10.84 17.11 -6.26
N ASP A 934 9.60 16.61 -6.32
CA ASP A 934 8.65 16.60 -5.19
C ASP A 934 8.48 15.23 -4.55
N GLU A 935 9.19 14.20 -5.03
CA GLU A 935 9.07 12.84 -4.54
C GLU A 935 10.20 12.51 -3.57
N ARG A 936 9.87 11.67 -2.57
CA ARG A 936 10.79 11.16 -1.55
C ARG A 936 11.43 9.85 -2.03
N HIS A 937 11.53 8.83 -1.16
CA HIS A 937 12.23 7.58 -1.47
C HIS A 937 11.66 6.80 -2.65
N MET A 938 10.36 6.91 -2.89
CA MET A 938 9.66 6.29 -4.02
C MET A 938 8.58 7.25 -4.50
N PRO A 939 8.39 7.43 -5.83
CA PRO A 939 7.29 8.23 -6.32
C PRO A 939 5.93 7.71 -5.81
N ARG A 940 5.18 8.56 -5.09
CA ARG A 940 3.84 8.23 -4.56
C ARG A 940 2.74 8.61 -5.54
N ARG A 941 2.88 9.77 -6.21
CA ARG A 941 1.84 10.29 -7.10
C ARG A 941 1.66 9.34 -8.27
N HIS A 942 0.39 9.08 -8.64
CA HIS A 942 0.09 8.12 -9.69
C HIS A 942 0.68 8.53 -11.04
N ARG A 943 0.55 9.82 -11.41
CA ARG A 943 1.13 10.38 -12.64
C ARG A 943 2.66 10.26 -12.69
N ASP A 944 3.34 10.53 -11.58
CA ASP A 944 4.81 10.50 -11.49
C ASP A 944 5.31 9.05 -11.66
N ARG A 945 4.56 8.06 -11.12
CA ARG A 945 4.83 6.64 -11.34
C ARG A 945 4.62 6.20 -12.79
N ILE A 946 3.53 6.61 -13.44
CA ILE A 946 3.31 6.30 -14.86
C ILE A 946 4.51 6.80 -15.68
N TYR A 947 4.85 8.08 -15.50
CA TYR A 947 5.98 8.70 -16.19
C TYR A 947 7.30 7.97 -15.93
N MET A 948 7.54 7.55 -14.69
CA MET A 948 8.71 6.75 -14.33
C MET A 948 8.78 5.45 -15.12
N GLU A 949 7.69 4.66 -15.17
CA GLU A 949 7.67 3.40 -15.91
C GLU A 949 7.87 3.62 -17.42
N GLU A 950 7.31 4.69 -17.99
CA GLU A 950 7.48 5.02 -19.41
C GLU A 950 8.95 5.26 -19.73
N LYS A 951 9.63 6.07 -18.91
CA LYS A 951 11.05 6.39 -19.10
C LYS A 951 11.97 5.21 -18.83
N ILE A 952 11.64 4.36 -17.86
CA ILE A 952 12.37 3.12 -17.65
C ILE A 952 12.24 2.21 -18.86
N TRP A 953 11.03 2.04 -19.42
CA TRP A 953 10.82 1.24 -20.62
C TRP A 953 11.60 1.79 -21.82
N GLU A 954 11.46 3.08 -22.14
CA GLU A 954 12.17 3.73 -23.25
C GLU A 954 13.69 3.54 -23.15
N TYR A 955 14.22 3.58 -21.92
CA TYR A 955 15.63 3.35 -21.66
C TYR A 955 16.02 1.89 -21.90
N ILE A 956 15.24 0.93 -21.39
CA ILE A 956 15.47 -0.51 -21.57
C ILE A 956 15.44 -0.86 -23.06
N GLU A 957 14.41 -0.43 -23.79
CA GLU A 957 14.21 -0.72 -25.22
C GLU A 957 15.38 -0.23 -26.08
N ARG A 958 15.97 0.92 -25.75
CA ARG A 958 17.12 1.49 -26.46
C ARG A 958 18.47 0.90 -26.03
N SER A 959 18.55 0.37 -24.81
CA SER A 959 19.84 0.03 -24.17
C SER A 959 20.14 -1.45 -24.13
N LEU A 960 19.11 -2.29 -24.16
CA LEU A 960 19.14 -3.74 -24.13
C LEU A 960 18.62 -4.29 -25.45
#